data_AF-A0A2G5D5J7-F1
#
_entry.id   AF-A0A2G5D5J7-F1
#
_cell.length_a   1.000
_cell.length_b   1.000
_cell.length_c   1.000
_cell.angle_alpha   90.00
_cell.angle_beta   90.00
_cell.angle_gamma   90.00
#
_symmetry.space_group_name_H-M   'P 1'
#
loop_
_entity.id
_entity.type
_entity.pdbx_description
1 polymer ?
#
loop_
_entity_poly.entity_id
_entity_poly.type
_entity_poly.pdbx_seq_one_letter_code
_entity_poly.pdbx_strand_id
1 'polypeptide(L)'
;MAMVEDRMQFTKEPYIEDVGPRKIKSVNFSMFSGDEMRNAAHCQVWSANLYNANQKPIENGLLDSRLGPANMSSTCATCHGDYTSCPGHFGYLNLVLPVYNVGYFPSIINILKSICKSCARILLPEKDRRDFLKKMRNPKMEVLQKNGLAKQVIKKCKLTCCRCGYVNGTVKKASSMLGIIHDRSKIVEGDGTWKECSAAISHVKESMASFHVVHVLNPIRVLTLFKKMLDEDCELLYLSDRPEKLIITDIPVPPMAVRPSVLVNGGQSNENDVTSKLKTIIQVNATVRQDLQCTGPKLLCLKDWDLLQTEVAQYINSDIRGNPQNQPPSRPLQGFVQRIQGKQGRFRGNLSGKRVEFTGRTVISPDPNLKITEVAIPILMAQILTYPERVSNHNIEKLRQCVRNGPEKYPGANYIGDPSGTMINLRFASKKRAADELKYGHIVDRHLEDGDIVLFNRQPSLHRMSIMSHRARIMPWRTLRFNESVCNPYNADFDGDEMNMHVPQTEEARTEALTLMGVQNNLCTPKNGEILVASTQDFLTSSFLITRKDTFYDRAAFSLMCSYMGDGMEPIDLPTPALIKPIELWTGKQLFSVLVRPYAHMKVYLNLTTKEKNYCKPEETMCQNDGYVYFRNSELICGQLGKVTLGNGNKDGLFSILLRDYNAHAAASCMNRLAKLSARWIGNHGFSIGIDDVQPGHTLNTEKDEKIYSVYKACDDIIEEYNQNKLNLLPGCDSAKTLEARVLKALNDLRDATAKVCMKELHWRNSPLIMSQCGSKGSPMNISQMIACVGQQNVNGQRAPNGFIDRSLPHFPKKSKIPAARGFVANSFYSGLTATEFFFHTMGGREGLVDTAVKTADTGYMSRRLIKALEDLSIQYDGTVRNASGGVLQFLYGGDGMDPTKMEGNMGEPLNFERLYFKIKATCPPTRAHLNLSPEEVSSFVKERLSRPDMTLDGGCSVRFKQSLSTFLENQIESLTNTRKRFLEEKNSSGCSEKIAANISGITLQQLQAFLETCITRYHLKKIEGGAAIGVIGAQSIGEPGTQMTLKTFHFAGVASMSILSLICQIIYLKLV
;
A
#
# COMPACT_ATOMS: atom_id res chain seq x y z
N MET A 1 9.82 -42.36 -28.99
CA MET A 1 10.82 -41.33 -29.35
C MET A 1 11.97 -42.04 -30.04
N ALA A 2 12.03 -41.98 -31.37
CA ALA A 2 13.21 -42.42 -32.12
C ALA A 2 14.28 -41.31 -31.98
N MET A 3 15.47 -41.67 -31.51
CA MET A 3 16.62 -40.77 -31.51
C MET A 3 16.95 -40.42 -32.96
N VAL A 4 16.78 -39.15 -33.32
CA VAL A 4 17.31 -38.61 -34.56
C VAL A 4 18.82 -38.58 -34.40
N GLU A 5 19.53 -39.40 -35.16
CA GLU A 5 20.98 -39.30 -35.31
C GLU A 5 21.29 -37.96 -35.97
N ASP A 6 21.71 -36.98 -35.17
CA ASP A 6 22.23 -35.71 -35.69
C ASP A 6 23.49 -35.99 -36.51
N ARG A 7 23.36 -35.92 -37.84
CA ARG A 7 24.50 -35.87 -38.75
C ARG A 7 25.33 -34.64 -38.40
N MET A 8 26.55 -34.84 -37.87
CA MET A 8 27.53 -33.77 -37.69
C MET A 8 27.72 -33.01 -39.01
N GLN A 9 27.19 -31.79 -39.09
CA GLN A 9 27.45 -30.86 -40.17
C GLN A 9 28.80 -30.18 -39.90
N PHE A 10 29.81 -30.51 -40.71
CA PHE A 10 31.07 -29.79 -40.72
C PHE A 10 30.89 -28.47 -41.51
N THR A 11 30.69 -27.36 -40.81
CA THR A 11 30.71 -26.01 -41.41
C THR A 11 32.12 -25.41 -41.30
N LYS A 12 32.53 -24.61 -42.30
CA LYS A 12 33.77 -23.79 -42.25
C LYS A 12 33.61 -22.52 -41.42
N GLU A 13 32.44 -22.31 -40.82
CA GLU A 13 32.16 -21.16 -39.99
C GLU A 13 32.81 -21.37 -38.61
N PRO A 14 33.43 -20.33 -38.01
CA PRO A 14 33.96 -20.44 -36.66
C PRO A 14 32.82 -20.78 -35.70
N TYR A 15 33.02 -21.80 -34.86
CA TYR A 15 32.08 -22.13 -33.80
C TYR A 15 31.93 -20.93 -32.86
N ILE A 16 30.76 -20.28 -32.89
CA ILE A 16 30.38 -19.25 -31.94
C ILE A 16 29.70 -19.97 -30.79
N GLU A 17 30.34 -20.00 -29.62
CA GLU A 17 29.77 -20.60 -28.42
C GLU A 17 28.47 -19.89 -28.05
N ASP A 18 27.36 -20.62 -28.04
CA ASP A 18 26.09 -20.10 -27.56
C ASP A 18 26.18 -19.92 -26.04
N VAL A 19 26.46 -18.68 -25.62
CA VAL A 19 26.65 -18.35 -24.21
C VAL A 19 25.33 -18.30 -23.43
N GLY A 20 24.20 -18.60 -24.08
CA GLY A 20 22.88 -18.63 -23.49
C GLY A 20 22.44 -17.28 -22.88
N PRO A 21 21.29 -17.26 -22.18
CA PRO A 21 20.79 -16.06 -21.53
C PRO A 21 21.65 -15.68 -20.31
N ARG A 22 22.20 -14.47 -20.31
CA ARG A 22 22.94 -13.91 -19.17
C ARG A 22 22.03 -13.05 -18.28
N LYS A 23 22.22 -13.12 -16.96
CA LYS A 23 21.51 -12.27 -15.98
C LYS A 23 22.43 -11.18 -15.43
N ILE A 24 21.91 -9.97 -15.31
CA ILE A 24 22.64 -8.83 -14.70
C ILE A 24 22.87 -9.11 -13.21
N LYS A 25 24.13 -9.17 -12.79
CA LYS A 25 24.54 -9.41 -11.39
C LYS A 25 24.70 -8.12 -10.59
N SER A 26 25.32 -7.10 -11.17
CA SER A 26 25.60 -5.81 -10.53
C SER A 26 25.72 -4.70 -11.57
N VAL A 27 25.52 -3.45 -11.14
CA VAL A 27 25.70 -2.26 -11.96
C VAL A 27 26.78 -1.39 -11.32
N ASN A 28 27.87 -1.15 -12.05
CA ASN A 28 28.97 -0.31 -11.60
C ASN A 28 28.81 1.08 -12.22
N PHE A 29 28.77 2.12 -11.37
CA PHE A 29 28.71 3.51 -11.82
C PHE A 29 30.12 4.08 -11.92
N SER A 30 30.48 4.55 -13.12
CA SER A 30 31.73 5.23 -13.40
C SER A 30 31.51 6.48 -14.25
N MET A 31 32.54 7.27 -14.41
CA MET A 31 32.54 8.47 -15.25
C MET A 31 33.30 8.21 -16.55
N PHE A 32 32.78 8.74 -17.66
CA PHE A 32 33.48 8.72 -18.93
C PHE A 32 34.49 9.87 -19.02
N SER A 33 35.71 9.59 -19.49
CA SER A 33 36.63 10.63 -19.97
C SER A 33 36.23 11.11 -21.36
N GLY A 34 36.73 12.28 -21.79
CA GLY A 34 36.51 12.76 -23.16
C GLY A 34 36.98 11.76 -24.23
N ASP A 35 38.09 11.06 -23.97
CA ASP A 35 38.61 10.02 -24.86
C ASP A 35 37.70 8.79 -24.92
N GLU A 36 37.21 8.33 -23.77
CA GLU A 36 36.26 7.21 -23.70
C GLU A 36 34.94 7.56 -24.40
N MET A 37 34.45 8.80 -24.27
CA MET A 37 33.26 9.28 -24.98
C MET A 37 33.46 9.29 -26.49
N ARG A 38 34.63 9.72 -26.97
CA ARG A 38 34.97 9.71 -28.40
C ARG A 38 35.05 8.30 -28.96
N ASN A 39 35.66 7.37 -28.21
CA ASN A 39 35.75 5.97 -28.61
C ASN A 39 34.39 5.27 -28.66
N ALA A 40 33.45 5.67 -27.79
CA ALA A 40 32.10 5.11 -27.75
C ALA A 40 31.15 5.74 -28.80
N ALA A 41 31.50 6.89 -29.37
CA ALA A 41 30.65 7.63 -30.29
C ALA A 41 30.92 7.27 -31.76
N HIS A 42 29.87 7.23 -32.58
CA HIS A 42 29.97 6.87 -34.00
C HIS A 42 30.26 8.05 -34.92
N CYS A 43 29.86 9.27 -34.55
CA CYS A 43 30.10 10.46 -35.36
C CYS A 43 30.35 11.72 -34.50
N GLN A 44 31.12 12.64 -35.07
CA GLN A 44 31.31 13.97 -34.52
C GLN A 44 30.19 14.89 -34.99
N VAL A 45 29.54 15.58 -34.05
CA VAL A 45 28.52 16.58 -34.35
C VAL A 45 29.13 17.98 -34.19
N TRP A 46 29.02 18.81 -35.22
CA TRP A 46 29.53 20.18 -35.19
C TRP A 46 28.62 21.19 -35.92
N SER A 47 27.70 20.73 -36.77
CA SER A 47 26.75 21.60 -37.47
C SER A 47 25.49 21.83 -36.63
N ALA A 48 25.09 23.09 -36.48
CA ALA A 48 23.85 23.49 -35.81
C ALA A 48 22.60 23.41 -36.73
N ASN A 49 22.81 23.26 -38.05
CA ASN A 49 21.73 23.16 -39.02
C ASN A 49 21.16 21.73 -39.01
N LEU A 50 19.83 21.62 -38.94
CA LEU A 50 19.15 20.33 -38.77
C LEU A 50 18.84 19.64 -40.10
N TYR A 51 18.37 20.42 -41.08
CA TYR A 51 17.94 19.94 -42.39
C TYR A 51 18.61 20.72 -43.51
N ASN A 52 18.91 20.03 -44.60
CA ASN A 52 19.31 20.63 -45.88
C ASN A 52 18.08 21.23 -46.61
N ALA A 53 18.32 21.96 -47.70
CA ALA A 53 17.27 22.54 -48.55
C ALA A 53 16.21 21.52 -49.02
N ASN A 54 16.60 20.24 -49.14
CA ASN A 54 15.74 19.12 -49.54
C ASN A 54 15.02 18.43 -48.35
N GLN A 55 14.96 19.07 -47.17
CA GLN A 55 14.36 18.52 -45.93
C GLN A 55 14.96 17.18 -45.44
N LYS A 56 16.15 16.82 -45.93
CA LYS A 56 16.92 15.67 -45.40
C LYS A 56 17.82 16.12 -44.25
N PRO A 57 18.01 15.29 -43.22
CA PRO A 57 18.94 15.60 -42.14
C PRO A 57 20.37 15.76 -42.68
N ILE A 58 21.09 16.73 -42.11
CA ILE A 58 22.47 17.04 -42.53
C ILE A 58 23.46 16.06 -41.91
N GLU A 59 24.45 15.62 -42.69
CA GLU A 59 25.61 14.88 -42.18
C GLU A 59 26.39 15.70 -41.14
N ASN A 60 26.80 15.06 -40.03
CA ASN A 60 27.45 15.69 -38.88
C ASN A 60 26.59 16.77 -38.17
N GLY A 61 25.29 16.80 -38.45
CA GLY A 61 24.28 17.58 -37.74
C GLY A 61 23.67 16.81 -36.58
N LEU A 62 22.73 17.44 -35.87
CA LEU A 62 22.06 16.83 -34.71
C LEU A 62 21.10 15.69 -35.06
N LEU A 63 20.62 15.61 -36.30
CA LEU A 63 19.66 14.60 -36.78
C LEU A 63 20.32 13.58 -37.73
N ASP A 64 21.65 13.44 -37.69
CA ASP A 64 22.39 12.54 -38.56
C ASP A 64 21.86 11.09 -38.45
N SER A 65 21.61 10.46 -39.60
CA SER A 65 21.14 9.07 -39.72
C SER A 65 22.02 8.03 -39.04
N ARG A 66 23.31 8.35 -38.79
CA ARG A 66 24.24 7.51 -38.02
C ARG A 66 23.88 7.44 -36.53
N LEU A 67 23.19 8.45 -35.99
CA LEU A 67 22.72 8.48 -34.60
C LEU A 67 21.40 7.72 -34.38
N GLY A 68 20.78 7.29 -35.48
CA GLY A 68 19.49 6.60 -35.50
C GLY A 68 18.54 7.20 -36.54
N PRO A 69 17.43 6.53 -36.81
CA PRO A 69 16.42 7.04 -37.72
C PRO A 69 15.71 8.26 -37.13
N ALA A 70 15.62 9.34 -37.90
CA ALA A 70 14.94 10.57 -37.48
C ALA A 70 13.41 10.41 -37.50
N ASN A 71 12.90 9.63 -38.45
CA ASN A 71 11.47 9.38 -38.66
C ASN A 71 11.18 7.89 -38.83
N MET A 72 9.91 7.49 -38.69
CA MET A 72 9.49 6.09 -38.87
C MET A 72 9.78 5.51 -40.26
N SER A 73 9.91 6.37 -41.29
CA SER A 73 10.24 5.97 -42.67
C SER A 73 11.73 5.91 -42.96
N SER A 74 12.58 6.43 -42.07
CA SER A 74 14.03 6.42 -42.24
C SER A 74 14.64 5.20 -41.55
N THR A 75 15.74 4.69 -42.11
CA THR A 75 16.54 3.61 -41.53
C THR A 75 17.84 4.18 -40.95
N CYS A 76 18.44 3.47 -40.00
CA CYS A 76 19.72 3.87 -39.44
C CYS A 76 20.87 3.57 -40.40
N ALA A 77 21.81 4.51 -40.57
CA ALA A 77 23.01 4.26 -41.37
C ALA A 77 24.04 3.34 -40.68
N THR A 78 23.95 3.16 -39.35
CA THR A 78 24.93 2.41 -38.55
C THR A 78 24.53 0.94 -38.36
N CYS A 79 23.31 0.69 -37.86
CA CYS A 79 22.82 -0.68 -37.61
C CYS A 79 21.82 -1.19 -38.65
N HIS A 80 21.43 -0.36 -39.62
CA HIS A 80 20.40 -0.66 -40.63
C HIS A 80 19.03 -1.06 -40.05
N GLY A 81 18.82 -0.88 -38.75
CA GLY A 81 17.53 -1.07 -38.10
C GLY A 81 16.55 0.06 -38.39
N ASP A 82 15.28 -0.30 -38.38
CA ASP A 82 14.15 0.62 -38.44
C ASP A 82 13.95 1.36 -37.11
N TYR A 83 13.00 2.28 -37.06
CA TYR A 83 12.69 3.09 -35.88
C TYR A 83 12.38 2.28 -34.61
N THR A 84 11.84 1.06 -34.74
CA THR A 84 11.48 0.19 -33.61
C THR A 84 12.62 -0.73 -33.17
N SER A 85 13.47 -1.17 -34.09
CA SER A 85 14.54 -2.14 -33.83
C SER A 85 15.88 -1.49 -33.52
N CYS A 86 16.11 -0.25 -33.96
CA CYS A 86 17.35 0.48 -33.72
C CYS A 86 17.46 0.90 -32.23
N PRO A 87 18.54 0.50 -31.51
CA PRO A 87 18.77 0.93 -30.13
C PRO A 87 19.19 2.41 -30.03
N GLY A 88 19.66 3.00 -31.13
CA GLY A 88 20.24 4.34 -31.20
C GLY A 88 21.74 4.37 -30.90
N HIS A 89 22.44 5.31 -31.52
CA HIS A 89 23.90 5.43 -31.44
C HIS A 89 24.32 6.82 -30.93
N PHE A 90 25.35 6.88 -30.09
CA PHE A 90 25.85 8.13 -29.54
C PHE A 90 26.74 8.87 -30.55
N GLY A 91 26.66 10.19 -30.52
CA GLY A 91 27.64 11.08 -31.13
C GLY A 91 28.48 11.78 -30.06
N TYR A 92 29.45 12.58 -30.47
CA TYR A 92 30.18 13.46 -29.56
C TYR A 92 30.29 14.88 -30.12
N LEU A 93 30.31 15.85 -29.21
CA LEU A 93 30.58 17.27 -29.47
C LEU A 93 31.82 17.67 -28.67
N ASN A 94 32.86 18.11 -29.36
CA ASN A 94 34.10 18.57 -28.74
C ASN A 94 33.95 20.05 -28.33
N LEU A 95 34.15 20.36 -27.05
CA LEU A 95 34.14 21.74 -26.56
C LEU A 95 35.53 22.36 -26.72
N VAL A 96 35.57 23.59 -27.20
CA VAL A 96 36.82 24.32 -27.42
C VAL A 96 37.52 24.64 -26.10
N LEU A 97 36.74 25.00 -25.07
CA LEU A 97 37.21 25.22 -23.71
C LEU A 97 36.44 24.31 -22.74
N PRO A 98 37.11 23.73 -21.73
CA PRO A 98 36.45 22.86 -20.77
C PRO A 98 35.49 23.64 -19.88
N VAL A 99 34.43 22.99 -19.41
CA VAL A 99 33.43 23.58 -18.53
C VAL A 99 33.20 22.72 -17.29
N TYR A 100 32.73 23.33 -16.20
CA TYR A 100 32.40 22.59 -14.99
C TYR A 100 31.14 21.73 -15.20
N ASN A 101 31.19 20.47 -14.76
CA ASN A 101 29.98 19.66 -14.65
C ASN A 101 29.17 20.11 -13.43
N VAL A 102 27.97 20.63 -13.64
CA VAL A 102 27.17 21.16 -12.52
C VAL A 102 26.68 20.07 -11.57
N GLY A 103 26.45 18.85 -12.06
CA GLY A 103 26.07 17.71 -11.22
C GLY A 103 27.14 17.39 -10.16
N TYR A 104 28.42 17.57 -10.50
CA TYR A 104 29.55 17.29 -9.63
C TYR A 104 30.18 18.54 -8.99
N PHE A 105 29.59 19.72 -9.18
CA PHE A 105 30.14 20.99 -8.70
C PHE A 105 30.43 21.01 -7.19
N PRO A 106 29.55 20.47 -6.30
CA PRO A 106 29.87 20.36 -4.87
C PRO A 106 31.07 19.44 -4.59
N SER A 107 31.20 18.34 -5.33
CA SER A 107 32.32 17.40 -5.21
C SER A 107 33.63 18.04 -5.67
N ILE A 108 33.62 18.76 -6.80
CA ILE A 108 34.76 19.54 -7.30
C ILE A 108 35.25 20.53 -6.23
N ILE A 109 34.35 21.26 -5.59
CA ILE A 109 34.70 22.19 -4.50
C ILE A 109 35.32 21.44 -3.30
N ASN A 110 34.76 20.29 -2.91
CA ASN A 110 35.29 19.51 -1.80
C ASN A 110 36.69 18.97 -2.08
N ILE A 111 36.95 18.50 -3.31
CA ILE A 111 38.29 18.07 -3.73
C ILE A 111 39.25 19.27 -3.70
N LEU A 112 38.85 20.42 -4.28
CA LEU A 112 39.66 21.64 -4.26
C LEU A 112 39.94 22.18 -2.86
N LYS A 113 39.04 21.98 -1.89
CA LYS A 113 39.31 22.29 -0.47
C LYS A 113 40.41 21.39 0.11
N SER A 114 40.42 20.12 -0.29
CA SER A 114 41.33 19.11 0.25
C SER A 114 42.74 19.11 -0.35
N ILE A 115 42.93 19.66 -1.55
CA ILE A 115 44.23 19.66 -2.25
C ILE A 115 44.93 21.02 -2.23
N CYS A 116 46.26 20.99 -2.39
CA CYS A 116 47.09 22.16 -2.60
C CYS A 116 46.92 22.74 -4.02
N LYS A 117 46.76 24.05 -4.14
CA LYS A 117 46.51 24.73 -5.44
C LYS A 117 47.78 24.96 -6.26
N SER A 118 48.94 24.56 -5.72
CA SER A 118 50.24 24.57 -6.41
C SER A 118 50.67 23.15 -6.79
N CYS A 119 50.85 22.24 -5.80
CA CYS A 119 51.36 20.89 -6.04
C CYS A 119 50.28 19.79 -6.20
N ALA A 120 48.98 20.12 -6.08
CA ALA A 120 47.84 19.19 -6.17
C ALA A 120 47.82 18.01 -5.18
N ARG A 121 48.71 17.98 -4.18
CA ARG A 121 48.71 16.97 -3.11
C ARG A 121 47.66 17.27 -2.04
N ILE A 122 47.16 16.23 -1.38
CA ILE A 122 46.22 16.37 -0.26
C ILE A 122 46.85 17.13 0.93
N LEU A 123 46.07 17.99 1.56
CA LEU A 123 46.49 18.87 2.66
C LEU A 123 46.43 18.19 4.02
N LEU A 124 46.97 16.97 4.11
CA LEU A 124 47.05 16.17 5.34
C LEU A 124 48.50 15.89 5.73
N PRO A 125 48.81 15.86 7.04
CA PRO A 125 50.05 15.29 7.54
C PRO A 125 50.19 13.81 7.16
N GLU A 126 51.42 13.35 6.97
CA GLU A 126 51.68 11.99 6.49
C GLU A 126 51.21 10.89 7.47
N LYS A 127 51.24 11.16 8.78
CA LYS A 127 50.70 10.25 9.81
C LYS A 127 49.19 10.05 9.63
N ASP A 128 48.42 11.14 9.64
CA ASP A 128 46.97 11.11 9.42
C ASP A 128 46.61 10.45 8.07
N ARG A 129 47.38 10.74 7.01
CA ARG A 129 47.18 10.17 5.68
C ARG A 129 47.22 8.64 5.69
N ARG A 130 48.22 8.04 6.35
CA ARG A 130 48.36 6.58 6.44
C ARG A 130 47.23 5.96 7.27
N ASP A 131 46.84 6.60 8.36
CA ASP A 131 45.77 6.13 9.23
C ASP A 131 44.42 6.10 8.51
N PHE A 132 44.10 7.16 7.76
CA PHE A 132 42.86 7.21 6.96
C PHE A 132 42.88 6.23 5.80
N LEU A 133 44.02 6.05 5.10
CA LEU A 133 44.15 5.04 4.04
C LEU A 133 43.88 3.63 4.57
N LYS A 134 44.47 3.27 5.71
CA LYS A 134 44.23 1.96 6.35
C LYS A 134 42.76 1.73 6.66
N LYS A 135 42.06 2.78 7.13
CA LYS A 135 40.60 2.72 7.41
C LYS A 135 39.76 2.60 6.14
N MET A 136 40.11 3.32 5.07
CA MET A 136 39.39 3.29 3.79
C MET A 136 39.51 1.94 3.07
N ARG A 137 40.68 1.30 3.15
CA ARG A 137 40.97 -0.02 2.57
C ARG A 137 40.30 -1.19 3.26
N ASN A 138 39.64 -0.97 4.40
CA ASN A 138 38.97 -2.05 5.11
C ASN A 138 37.74 -2.53 4.29
N PRO A 139 37.70 -3.80 3.85
CA PRO A 139 36.60 -4.32 3.04
C PRO A 139 35.31 -4.45 3.84
N LYS A 140 35.38 -4.54 5.18
CA LYS A 140 34.22 -4.70 6.07
C LYS A 140 33.48 -3.38 6.34
N MET A 141 34.05 -2.24 5.95
CA MET A 141 33.45 -0.92 6.18
C MET A 141 32.30 -0.66 5.20
N GLU A 142 31.15 -0.26 5.73
CA GLU A 142 29.99 0.11 4.93
C GLU A 142 30.19 1.43 4.17
N VAL A 143 29.45 1.61 3.08
CA VAL A 143 29.50 2.82 2.22
C VAL A 143 29.20 4.11 3.01
N LEU A 144 28.23 4.07 3.92
CA LEU A 144 27.87 5.24 4.74
C LEU A 144 29.05 5.66 5.64
N GLN A 145 29.74 4.69 6.24
CA GLN A 145 30.91 4.93 7.10
C GLN A 145 32.08 5.49 6.29
N LYS A 146 32.32 4.97 5.07
CA LYS A 146 33.34 5.50 4.14
C LYS A 146 33.06 6.96 3.75
N ASN A 147 31.81 7.29 3.44
CA ASN A 147 31.40 8.68 3.19
C ASN A 147 31.60 9.58 4.42
N GLY A 148 31.34 9.06 5.63
CA GLY A 148 31.63 9.74 6.89
C GLY A 148 33.13 10.04 7.07
N LEU A 149 33.99 9.06 6.81
CA LEU A 149 35.46 9.23 6.85
C LEU A 149 35.95 10.26 5.84
N ALA A 150 35.46 10.24 4.59
CA ALA A 150 35.82 11.23 3.58
C ALA A 150 35.51 12.66 4.03
N LYS A 151 34.35 12.87 4.70
CA LYS A 151 34.00 14.17 5.30
C LYS A 151 34.95 14.56 6.44
N GLN A 152 35.36 13.61 7.27
CA GLN A 152 36.35 13.85 8.34
C GLN A 152 37.73 14.23 7.77
N VAL A 153 38.15 13.57 6.69
CA VAL A 153 39.38 13.90 5.94
C VAL A 153 39.35 15.36 5.48
N ILE A 154 38.27 15.78 4.81
CA ILE A 154 38.10 17.16 4.33
C ILE A 154 38.16 18.18 5.48
N LYS A 155 37.57 17.85 6.65
CA LYS A 155 37.58 18.74 7.83
C LYS A 155 38.97 18.88 8.45
N LYS A 156 39.82 17.85 8.38
CA LYS A 156 41.18 17.85 8.94
C LYS A 156 42.22 18.50 8.03
N CYS A 157 41.88 18.82 6.78
CA CYS A 157 42.80 19.46 5.84
C CYS A 157 43.27 20.83 6.35
N LYS A 158 44.60 21.05 6.38
CA LYS A 158 45.22 22.31 6.81
C LYS A 158 45.30 23.33 5.66
N LEU A 159 45.35 24.62 5.98
CA LEU A 159 45.53 25.67 4.97
C LEU A 159 46.96 25.68 4.39
N THR A 160 47.97 25.38 5.21
CA THR A 160 49.37 25.31 4.76
C THR A 160 49.71 23.92 4.21
N CYS A 161 50.35 23.86 3.04
CA CYS A 161 50.76 22.59 2.45
C CYS A 161 52.00 22.01 3.14
N CYS A 162 51.88 20.81 3.69
CA CYS A 162 52.99 20.11 4.36
C CYS A 162 54.13 19.66 3.42
N ARG A 163 53.98 19.78 2.09
CA ARG A 163 54.96 19.31 1.10
C ARG A 163 55.69 20.45 0.40
N CYS A 164 54.96 21.44 -0.12
CA CYS A 164 55.55 22.54 -0.89
C CYS A 164 55.53 23.89 -0.17
N GLY A 165 55.04 23.95 1.08
CA GLY A 165 54.95 25.20 1.85
C GLY A 165 53.88 26.19 1.39
N TYR A 166 53.25 25.98 0.22
CA TYR A 166 52.24 26.88 -0.32
C TYR A 166 51.05 27.06 0.63
N VAL A 167 50.70 28.32 0.91
CA VAL A 167 49.58 28.67 1.79
C VAL A 167 48.29 28.77 0.99
N ASN A 168 47.37 27.86 1.23
CA ASN A 168 46.09 27.80 0.56
C ASN A 168 45.07 28.67 1.32
N GLY A 169 44.47 29.62 0.61
CA GLY A 169 43.23 30.29 1.03
C GLY A 169 41.99 29.40 1.04
N THR A 170 40.85 29.97 1.46
CA THR A 170 39.57 29.26 1.51
C THR A 170 38.93 29.14 0.12
N VAL A 171 38.32 28.00 -0.20
CA VAL A 171 37.65 27.78 -1.48
C VAL A 171 36.14 27.87 -1.30
N LYS A 172 35.49 28.74 -2.06
CA LYS A 172 34.04 29.00 -2.01
C LYS A 172 33.44 29.05 -3.42
N LYS A 173 32.14 28.83 -3.52
CA LYS A 173 31.37 29.06 -4.76
C LYS A 173 31.20 30.57 -4.98
N ALA A 174 31.33 31.03 -6.22
CA ALA A 174 31.01 32.41 -6.59
C ALA A 174 29.48 32.66 -6.54
N SER A 175 29.06 33.82 -6.03
CA SER A 175 27.64 34.14 -5.84
C SER A 175 26.95 34.62 -7.12
N SER A 176 27.68 35.29 -8.02
CA SER A 176 27.15 35.93 -9.23
C SER A 176 27.36 35.13 -10.53
N MET A 177 28.30 34.17 -10.53
CA MET A 177 28.67 33.38 -11.69
C MET A 177 28.84 31.91 -11.29
N LEU A 178 28.83 31.00 -12.27
CA LEU A 178 29.14 29.58 -12.04
C LEU A 178 30.67 29.38 -11.90
N GLY A 179 31.29 30.10 -10.97
CA GLY A 179 32.75 30.10 -10.75
C GLY A 179 33.14 29.56 -9.38
N ILE A 180 34.41 29.21 -9.23
CA ILE A 180 35.01 28.81 -7.95
C ILE A 180 36.00 29.89 -7.53
N ILE A 181 35.88 30.40 -6.32
CA ILE A 181 36.75 31.44 -5.77
C ILE A 181 37.74 30.81 -4.80
N HIS A 182 39.02 31.13 -4.97
CA HIS A 182 40.09 30.87 -4.02
C HIS A 182 40.45 32.17 -3.29
N ASP A 183 39.84 32.34 -2.13
CA ASP A 183 40.00 33.54 -1.31
C ASP A 183 41.26 33.45 -0.44
N ARG A 184 42.29 34.20 -0.83
CA ARG A 184 43.56 34.36 -0.11
C ARG A 184 43.61 35.63 0.75
N SER A 185 42.55 36.45 0.76
CA SER A 185 42.56 37.78 1.40
C SER A 185 42.96 37.77 2.88
N LYS A 186 42.59 36.72 3.62
CA LYS A 186 42.89 36.57 5.06
C LYS A 186 44.35 36.23 5.38
N ILE A 187 45.19 36.02 4.37
CA ILE A 187 46.56 35.49 4.51
C ILE A 187 47.59 36.48 3.94
N VAL A 188 47.15 37.47 3.16
CA VAL A 188 47.99 38.38 2.38
C VAL A 188 48.13 39.71 3.12
N GLU A 189 48.92 39.73 4.20
CA GLU A 189 49.57 40.96 4.67
C GLU A 189 51.08 40.98 4.34
N GLY A 190 51.62 39.95 3.67
CA GLY A 190 53.07 39.82 3.42
C GLY A 190 53.52 39.27 2.05
N ASP A 191 52.64 38.96 1.09
CA ASP A 191 53.03 38.41 -0.22
C ASP A 191 53.30 39.55 -1.25
N GLY A 192 54.42 39.45 -2.00
CA GLY A 192 54.88 40.44 -2.99
C GLY A 192 53.92 40.75 -4.15
N THR A 193 52.84 39.98 -4.32
CA THR A 193 51.79 40.20 -5.33
C THR A 193 51.01 41.50 -5.16
N TRP A 194 50.89 42.04 -3.93
CA TRP A 194 50.23 43.34 -3.70
C TRP A 194 51.00 44.49 -4.38
N LYS A 195 52.33 44.41 -4.39
CA LYS A 195 53.20 45.43 -5.00
C LYS A 195 53.08 45.46 -6.52
N GLU A 196 52.98 44.30 -7.16
CA GLU A 196 52.77 44.19 -8.62
C GLU A 196 51.39 44.68 -9.06
N CYS A 197 50.32 44.35 -8.31
CA CYS A 197 48.99 44.87 -8.60
C CYS A 197 48.89 46.39 -8.38
N SER A 198 49.52 46.93 -7.33
CA SER A 198 49.58 48.38 -7.10
C SER A 198 50.30 49.12 -8.22
N ALA A 199 51.32 48.50 -8.84
CA ALA A 199 52.05 49.06 -9.98
C ALA A 199 51.23 49.00 -11.30
N ALA A 200 50.31 48.04 -11.44
CA ALA A 200 49.39 47.99 -12.57
C ALA A 200 48.22 48.99 -12.43
N ILE A 201 47.77 49.26 -11.20
CA ILE A 201 46.66 50.19 -10.90
C ILE A 201 47.05 51.65 -11.16
N SER A 202 48.33 52.03 -10.99
CA SER A 202 48.80 53.39 -11.27
C SER A 202 48.63 53.81 -12.75
N HIS A 203 48.41 52.86 -13.66
CA HIS A 203 48.16 53.10 -15.08
C HIS A 203 46.66 53.20 -15.45
N VAL A 204 45.72 52.98 -14.52
CA VAL A 204 44.28 52.98 -14.78
C VAL A 204 43.61 54.13 -14.02
N LYS A 205 42.98 55.06 -14.74
CA LYS A 205 42.45 56.35 -14.21
C LYS A 205 41.19 56.26 -13.32
N GLU A 206 40.67 55.08 -13.04
CA GLU A 206 39.51 54.89 -12.16
C GLU A 206 39.95 54.34 -10.81
N SER A 207 39.90 55.17 -9.76
CA SER A 207 40.12 54.75 -8.38
C SER A 207 38.94 55.16 -7.49
N MET A 208 38.72 54.36 -6.43
CA MET A 208 37.78 54.52 -5.29
C MET A 208 36.74 53.40 -5.12
N ALA A 209 37.11 52.14 -5.32
CA ALA A 209 36.45 51.00 -4.67
C ALA A 209 37.52 50.13 -3.98
N SER A 210 37.22 49.61 -2.80
CA SER A 210 38.08 48.67 -2.08
C SER A 210 38.35 47.42 -2.94
N PHE A 211 39.55 47.32 -3.51
CA PHE A 211 39.94 46.20 -4.36
C PHE A 211 40.23 44.96 -3.50
N HIS A 212 39.29 44.02 -3.46
CA HIS A 212 39.57 42.65 -3.05
C HIS A 212 40.05 41.85 -4.27
N VAL A 213 41.32 41.46 -4.30
CA VAL A 213 41.85 40.54 -5.33
C VAL A 213 41.28 39.15 -5.09
N VAL A 214 40.18 38.85 -5.77
CA VAL A 214 39.52 37.54 -5.71
C VAL A 214 40.09 36.65 -6.82
N HIS A 215 40.87 35.63 -6.47
CA HIS A 215 41.35 34.67 -7.45
C HIS A 215 40.25 33.69 -7.85
N VAL A 216 39.76 33.79 -9.08
CA VAL A 216 38.83 32.81 -9.67
C VAL A 216 39.62 31.62 -10.22
N LEU A 217 39.21 30.41 -9.84
CA LEU A 217 39.71 29.17 -10.42
C LEU A 217 38.86 28.82 -11.63
N ASN A 218 39.48 28.89 -12.81
CA ASN A 218 38.86 28.54 -14.09
C ASN A 218 38.91 27.01 -14.33
N PRO A 219 37.96 26.44 -15.11
CA PRO A 219 37.92 25.01 -15.39
C PRO A 219 39.23 24.43 -15.93
N ILE A 220 39.93 25.15 -16.80
CA ILE A 220 41.24 24.74 -17.36
C ILE A 220 42.28 24.56 -16.23
N ARG A 221 42.34 25.52 -15.31
CA ARG A 221 43.30 25.46 -14.19
C ARG A 221 42.97 24.32 -13.24
N VAL A 222 41.69 24.08 -12.98
CA VAL A 222 41.23 22.95 -12.16
C VAL A 222 41.52 21.61 -12.82
N LEU A 223 41.32 21.49 -14.14
CA LEU A 223 41.66 20.28 -14.89
C LEU A 223 43.15 19.95 -14.76
N THR A 224 44.04 20.95 -14.89
CA THR A 224 45.48 20.77 -14.70
C THR A 224 45.84 20.32 -13.28
N LEU A 225 45.12 20.82 -12.26
CA LEU A 225 45.32 20.38 -10.88
C LEU A 225 44.87 18.92 -10.69
N PHE A 226 43.70 18.54 -11.23
CA PHE A 226 43.18 17.18 -11.12
C PHE A 226 44.05 16.14 -11.83
N LYS A 227 44.64 16.48 -12.98
CA LYS A 227 45.62 15.63 -13.67
C LYS A 227 46.86 15.33 -12.81
N LYS A 228 47.27 16.28 -11.95
CA LYS A 228 48.44 16.14 -11.06
C LYS A 228 48.18 15.34 -9.77
N MET A 229 46.93 14.97 -9.47
CA MET A 229 46.59 14.20 -8.27
C MET A 229 47.10 12.75 -8.35
N LEU A 230 47.40 12.13 -7.20
CA LEU A 230 47.74 10.70 -7.09
C LEU A 230 46.49 9.85 -6.88
N ASP A 231 46.56 8.58 -7.26
CA ASP A 231 45.48 7.62 -7.03
C ASP A 231 45.26 7.35 -5.53
N GLU A 232 46.33 7.32 -4.73
CA GLU A 232 46.23 7.21 -3.26
C GLU A 232 45.44 8.38 -2.64
N ASP A 233 45.64 9.59 -3.16
CA ASP A 233 44.93 10.78 -2.69
C ASP A 233 43.45 10.75 -3.12
N CYS A 234 43.13 10.10 -4.25
CA CYS A 234 41.75 9.88 -4.71
C CYS A 234 41.03 8.85 -3.84
N GLU A 235 41.72 7.77 -3.45
CA GLU A 235 41.20 6.73 -2.55
C GLU A 235 40.81 7.31 -1.17
N LEU A 236 41.62 8.24 -0.64
CA LEU A 236 41.33 8.96 0.61
C LEU A 236 40.04 9.77 0.56
N LEU A 237 39.70 10.32 -0.61
CA LEU A 237 38.49 11.08 -0.84
C LEU A 237 37.31 10.19 -1.23
N TYR A 238 37.50 8.86 -1.23
CA TYR A 238 36.51 7.87 -1.67
C TYR A 238 36.00 8.13 -3.09
N LEU A 239 36.93 8.49 -4.00
CA LEU A 239 36.64 8.64 -5.42
C LEU A 239 36.87 7.30 -6.12
N SER A 240 35.88 6.82 -6.87
CA SER A 240 35.98 5.61 -7.68
C SER A 240 36.83 5.81 -8.95
N ASP A 241 36.78 7.02 -9.51
CA ASP A 241 37.45 7.42 -10.75
C ASP A 241 38.36 8.64 -10.53
N ARG A 242 39.23 8.89 -11.50
CA ARG A 242 40.11 10.07 -11.54
C ARG A 242 39.30 11.38 -11.58
N PRO A 243 39.68 12.40 -10.79
CA PRO A 243 38.91 13.64 -10.66
C PRO A 243 38.90 14.50 -11.93
N GLU A 244 39.84 14.30 -12.86
CA GLU A 244 39.85 15.00 -14.15
C GLU A 244 38.60 14.72 -15.00
N LYS A 245 37.98 13.52 -14.84
CA LYS A 245 36.72 13.16 -15.50
C LYS A 245 35.52 14.00 -15.04
N LEU A 246 35.65 14.75 -13.93
CA LEU A 246 34.59 15.63 -13.42
C LEU A 246 34.41 16.90 -14.25
N ILE A 247 35.41 17.24 -15.08
CA ILE A 247 35.39 18.41 -15.98
C ILE A 247 34.95 17.95 -17.36
N ILE A 248 34.01 18.68 -17.97
CA ILE A 248 33.48 18.32 -19.29
C ILE A 248 34.41 18.93 -20.35
N THR A 249 35.09 18.07 -21.10
CA THR A 249 35.84 18.42 -22.32
C THR A 249 35.02 18.13 -23.57
N ASP A 250 34.31 17.00 -23.56
CA ASP A 250 33.47 16.53 -24.65
C ASP A 250 32.06 16.25 -24.11
N ILE A 251 31.05 16.54 -24.91
CA ILE A 251 29.65 16.24 -24.59
C ILE A 251 29.21 15.05 -25.44
N PRO A 252 28.71 13.95 -24.83
CA PRO A 252 28.10 12.88 -25.59
C PRO A 252 26.74 13.37 -26.09
N VAL A 253 26.57 13.37 -27.41
CA VAL A 253 25.31 13.71 -28.07
C VAL A 253 24.41 12.46 -28.00
N PRO A 254 23.26 12.53 -27.32
CA PRO A 254 22.39 11.38 -27.13
C PRO A 254 21.77 10.93 -28.47
N PRO A 255 21.46 9.63 -28.62
CA PRO A 255 20.78 9.10 -29.79
C PRO A 255 19.40 9.71 -30.04
N MET A 256 18.90 9.58 -31.27
CA MET A 256 17.56 10.05 -31.65
C MET A 256 16.43 9.40 -30.84
N ALA A 257 16.59 8.14 -30.43
CA ALA A 257 15.64 7.44 -29.56
C ALA A 257 15.38 8.15 -28.20
N VAL A 258 16.37 8.90 -27.69
CA VAL A 258 16.26 9.65 -26.42
C VAL A 258 15.59 11.02 -26.62
N ARG A 259 15.67 11.56 -27.84
CA ARG A 259 15.20 12.90 -28.23
C ARG A 259 14.45 12.84 -29.57
N PRO A 260 13.29 12.17 -29.60
CA PRO A 260 12.53 12.00 -30.84
C PRO A 260 12.04 13.35 -31.36
N SER A 261 12.06 13.49 -32.69
CA SER A 261 11.42 14.57 -33.44
C SER A 261 9.95 14.25 -33.68
N VAL A 262 9.06 15.22 -33.48
CA VAL A 262 7.62 15.06 -33.75
C VAL A 262 7.27 15.84 -35.00
N LEU A 263 6.84 15.15 -36.05
CA LEU A 263 6.34 15.79 -37.25
C LEU A 263 4.94 16.35 -36.98
N VAL A 264 4.75 17.65 -37.23
CA VAL A 264 3.43 18.27 -37.26
C VAL A 264 2.96 18.27 -38.72
N ASN A 265 1.69 17.93 -38.95
CA ASN A 265 1.08 17.91 -40.29
C ASN A 265 1.45 19.20 -41.07
N GLY A 266 2.14 19.06 -42.21
CA GLY A 266 2.65 20.20 -43.00
C GLY A 266 4.17 20.27 -43.20
N GLY A 267 4.92 19.22 -42.84
CA GLY A 267 6.37 19.13 -43.13
C GLY A 267 7.27 19.94 -42.19
N GLN A 268 6.71 20.50 -41.10
CA GLN A 268 7.49 21.12 -40.03
C GLN A 268 7.67 20.11 -38.88
N SER A 269 8.92 19.89 -38.46
CA SER A 269 9.23 19.07 -37.28
C SER A 269 9.35 19.94 -36.04
N ASN A 270 8.67 19.53 -34.97
CA ASN A 270 8.91 20.04 -33.63
C ASN A 270 10.00 19.19 -32.97
N GLU A 271 11.12 19.85 -32.70
CA GLU A 271 12.28 19.23 -32.10
C GLU A 271 12.20 19.19 -30.57
N ASN A 272 12.88 18.21 -29.99
CA ASN A 272 12.96 18.06 -28.56
C ASN A 272 13.75 19.21 -27.90
N ASP A 273 13.39 19.60 -26.67
CA ASP A 273 14.11 20.60 -25.87
C ASP A 273 15.63 20.32 -25.76
N VAL A 274 16.01 19.04 -25.68
CA VAL A 274 17.42 18.59 -25.64
C VAL A 274 18.14 18.92 -26.96
N THR A 275 17.48 18.69 -28.10
CA THR A 275 18.03 19.03 -29.43
C THR A 275 18.19 20.55 -29.56
N SER A 276 17.19 21.31 -29.11
CA SER A 276 17.22 22.78 -29.14
C SER A 276 18.37 23.35 -28.29
N LYS A 277 18.62 22.82 -27.09
CA LYS A 277 19.77 23.23 -26.26
C LYS A 277 21.12 22.85 -26.87
N LEU A 278 21.24 21.65 -27.44
CA LEU A 278 22.46 21.24 -28.13
C LEU A 278 22.78 22.15 -29.31
N LYS A 279 21.76 22.59 -30.05
CA LYS A 279 21.93 23.57 -31.13
C LYS A 279 22.54 24.87 -30.62
N THR A 280 22.02 25.42 -29.52
CA THR A 280 22.58 26.63 -28.89
C THR A 280 24.02 26.41 -28.42
N ILE A 281 24.31 25.27 -27.78
CA ILE A 281 25.67 24.93 -27.32
C ILE A 281 26.65 24.88 -28.50
N ILE A 282 26.27 24.27 -29.62
CA ILE A 282 27.10 24.20 -30.84
C ILE A 282 27.38 25.61 -31.37
N GLN A 283 26.37 26.49 -31.42
CA GLN A 283 26.52 27.86 -31.87
C GLN A 283 27.48 28.66 -30.98
N VAL A 284 27.28 28.62 -29.65
CA VAL A 284 28.15 29.34 -28.70
C VAL A 284 29.58 28.78 -28.75
N ASN A 285 29.74 27.46 -28.87
CA ASN A 285 31.06 26.83 -28.99
C ASN A 285 31.79 27.25 -30.27
N ALA A 286 31.07 27.44 -31.38
CA ALA A 286 31.63 27.98 -32.62
C ALA A 286 32.05 29.45 -32.46
N THR A 287 31.26 30.28 -31.77
CA THR A 287 31.63 31.67 -31.45
C THR A 287 32.89 31.74 -30.61
N VAL A 288 32.97 30.96 -29.52
CA VAL A 288 34.17 30.87 -28.67
C VAL A 288 35.41 30.44 -29.47
N ARG A 289 35.24 29.52 -30.43
CA ARG A 289 36.32 29.12 -31.35
C ARG A 289 36.83 30.29 -32.19
N GLN A 290 35.92 31.10 -32.71
CA GLN A 290 36.22 32.25 -33.54
C GLN A 290 36.91 33.36 -32.71
N ASP A 291 36.42 33.63 -31.50
CA ASP A 291 37.01 34.63 -30.61
C ASP A 291 38.43 34.28 -30.14
N LEU A 292 38.75 33.00 -30.00
CA LEU A 292 40.10 32.54 -29.68
C LEU A 292 41.09 32.70 -30.85
N GLN A 293 40.59 32.70 -32.09
CA GLN A 293 41.40 32.90 -33.29
C GLN A 293 41.59 34.39 -33.61
N CYS A 294 40.63 35.24 -33.24
CA CYS A 294 40.68 36.68 -33.41
C CYS A 294 41.57 37.35 -32.34
N THR A 295 42.41 38.32 -32.72
CA THR A 295 43.19 39.18 -31.80
C THR A 295 42.35 40.26 -31.09
N GLY A 296 41.09 39.95 -30.77
CA GLY A 296 40.15 40.87 -30.12
C GLY A 296 40.38 41.02 -28.60
N PRO A 297 39.57 41.84 -27.91
CA PRO A 297 39.68 42.03 -26.46
C PRO A 297 39.32 40.74 -25.70
N LYS A 298 40.27 40.22 -24.90
CA LYS A 298 40.15 38.97 -24.11
C LYS A 298 38.94 38.92 -23.16
N LEU A 299 38.35 40.06 -22.82
CA LEU A 299 37.15 40.15 -22.00
C LEU A 299 35.91 39.56 -22.67
N LEU A 300 35.81 39.65 -24.00
CA LEU A 300 34.68 39.11 -24.75
C LEU A 300 34.67 37.58 -24.70
N CYS A 301 35.81 36.95 -25.01
CA CYS A 301 35.99 35.50 -24.93
C CYS A 301 35.67 34.92 -23.53
N LEU A 302 35.98 35.64 -22.44
CA LEU A 302 35.60 35.21 -21.09
C LEU A 302 34.07 35.23 -20.87
N LYS A 303 33.37 36.23 -21.42
CA LYS A 303 31.90 36.29 -21.36
C LYS A 303 31.26 35.16 -22.15
N ASP A 304 31.77 34.87 -23.35
CA ASP A 304 31.25 33.78 -24.19
C ASP A 304 31.55 32.40 -23.60
N TRP A 305 32.68 32.26 -22.89
CA TRP A 305 32.97 31.05 -22.12
C TRP A 305 32.02 30.86 -20.93
N ASP A 306 31.70 31.93 -20.20
CA ASP A 306 30.69 31.90 -19.13
C ASP A 306 29.29 31.56 -19.67
N LEU A 307 28.95 32.05 -20.86
CA LEU A 307 27.72 31.70 -21.57
C LEU A 307 27.71 30.22 -21.95
N LEU A 308 28.78 29.71 -22.55
CA LEU A 308 28.92 28.28 -22.89
C LEU A 308 28.72 27.40 -21.65
N GLN A 309 29.34 27.78 -20.53
CA GLN A 309 29.22 27.07 -19.28
C GLN A 309 27.78 27.11 -18.73
N THR A 310 27.07 28.23 -18.89
CA THR A 310 25.66 28.36 -18.49
C THR A 310 24.75 27.49 -19.35
N GLU A 311 24.95 27.46 -20.67
CA GLU A 311 24.17 26.62 -21.58
C GLU A 311 24.37 25.13 -21.31
N VAL A 312 25.62 24.69 -21.10
CA VAL A 312 25.92 23.30 -20.72
C VAL A 312 25.36 22.95 -19.34
N ALA A 313 25.39 23.90 -18.39
CA ALA A 313 24.76 23.75 -17.08
C ALA A 313 23.24 23.53 -17.22
N GLN A 314 22.56 24.36 -18.00
CA GLN A 314 21.12 24.27 -18.22
C GLN A 314 20.71 23.04 -19.03
N TYR A 315 21.58 22.52 -19.89
CA TYR A 315 21.39 21.26 -20.60
C TYR A 315 21.26 20.07 -19.63
N ILE A 316 22.10 20.04 -18.59
CA ILE A 316 22.02 19.02 -17.54
C ILE A 316 20.84 19.32 -16.59
N ASN A 317 20.79 20.53 -16.04
CA ASN A 317 19.80 20.96 -15.06
C ASN A 317 19.30 22.38 -15.37
N SER A 318 18.05 22.49 -15.84
CA SER A 318 17.45 23.77 -16.22
C SER A 318 17.12 24.71 -15.05
N ASP A 319 17.10 24.20 -13.81
CA ASP A 319 16.72 25.01 -12.63
C ASP A 319 17.86 25.91 -12.14
N ILE A 320 19.06 25.73 -12.68
CA ILE A 320 20.19 26.59 -12.41
C ILE A 320 19.91 27.94 -13.06
N ARG A 321 19.66 28.96 -12.23
CA ARG A 321 19.54 30.34 -12.68
C ARG A 321 20.89 30.78 -13.26
N GLY A 322 20.91 30.97 -14.58
CA GLY A 322 22.01 31.60 -15.29
C GLY A 322 22.06 33.11 -15.05
N ASN A 323 23.07 33.75 -15.65
CA ASN A 323 23.35 35.18 -15.58
C ASN A 323 22.06 36.04 -15.63
N PRO A 324 21.83 37.01 -14.71
CA PRO A 324 20.59 37.77 -14.59
C PRO A 324 20.20 38.64 -15.81
N GLN A 325 21.06 38.73 -16.83
CA GLN A 325 20.82 39.55 -18.03
C GLN A 325 19.94 38.87 -19.09
N ASN A 326 19.77 37.55 -19.05
CA ASN A 326 18.87 36.86 -19.98
C ASN A 326 17.45 36.80 -19.38
N GLN A 327 16.49 37.43 -20.05
CA GLN A 327 15.07 37.26 -19.72
C GLN A 327 14.74 35.76 -19.73
N PRO A 328 14.02 35.25 -18.71
CA PRO A 328 13.64 33.85 -18.69
C PRO A 328 12.81 33.56 -19.95
N PRO A 329 13.10 32.46 -20.70
CA PRO A 329 12.26 32.08 -21.82
C PRO A 329 10.83 31.86 -21.33
N SER A 330 9.84 32.27 -22.14
CA SER A 330 8.39 32.14 -21.84
C SER A 330 7.98 30.71 -21.47
N ARG A 331 8.73 29.70 -21.97
CA ARG A 331 8.65 28.30 -21.56
C ARG A 331 10.02 27.80 -21.07
N PRO A 332 10.15 27.28 -19.84
CA PRO A 332 11.40 26.70 -19.38
C PRO A 332 11.67 25.38 -20.13
N LEU A 333 12.79 25.33 -20.87
CA LEU A 333 13.25 24.14 -21.58
C LEU A 333 13.73 23.07 -20.58
N GLN A 334 13.25 21.84 -20.72
CA GLN A 334 13.58 20.75 -19.79
C GLN A 334 15.01 20.22 -20.01
N GLY A 335 15.81 20.17 -18.93
CA GLY A 335 17.09 19.45 -18.90
C GLY A 335 16.92 17.96 -18.58
N PHE A 336 18.03 17.21 -18.53
CA PHE A 336 17.99 15.79 -18.17
C PHE A 336 17.51 15.52 -16.75
N VAL A 337 17.91 16.35 -15.79
CA VAL A 337 17.50 16.18 -14.39
C VAL A 337 15.98 16.27 -14.25
N GLN A 338 15.34 17.22 -14.94
CA GLN A 338 13.88 17.39 -14.92
C GLN A 338 13.15 16.19 -15.54
N ARG A 339 13.72 15.54 -16.56
CA ARG A 339 13.15 14.32 -17.17
C ARG A 339 13.25 13.09 -16.26
N ILE A 340 14.22 13.07 -15.36
CA ILE A 340 14.47 11.95 -14.45
C ILE A 340 13.67 12.12 -13.14
N GLN A 341 13.63 13.34 -12.60
CA GLN A 341 13.02 13.66 -11.32
C GLN A 341 11.50 13.94 -11.42
N GLY A 342 10.83 14.00 -10.26
CA GLY A 342 9.41 14.34 -10.18
C GLY A 342 8.46 13.16 -10.40
N LYS A 343 7.15 13.44 -10.40
CA LYS A 343 6.08 12.42 -10.54
C LYS A 343 6.02 11.83 -11.94
N GLN A 344 6.22 12.68 -12.97
CA GLN A 344 6.27 12.28 -14.39
C GLN A 344 7.67 11.88 -14.85
N GLY A 345 8.67 11.96 -13.96
CA GLY A 345 10.04 11.57 -14.26
C GLY A 345 10.19 10.06 -14.44
N ARG A 346 11.27 9.64 -15.10
CA ARG A 346 11.51 8.24 -15.48
C ARG A 346 11.42 7.24 -14.32
N PHE A 347 12.03 7.54 -13.16
CA PHE A 347 12.03 6.60 -12.03
C PHE A 347 10.62 6.27 -11.52
N ARG A 348 9.71 7.24 -11.52
CA ARG A 348 8.35 7.07 -10.98
C ARG A 348 7.32 6.71 -12.05
N GLY A 349 7.34 7.40 -13.19
CA GLY A 349 6.30 7.30 -14.22
C GLY A 349 6.56 6.24 -15.29
N ASN A 350 7.79 5.72 -15.40
CA ASN A 350 8.14 4.73 -16.43
C ASN A 350 8.75 3.44 -15.85
N LEU A 351 9.56 3.55 -14.78
CA LEU A 351 10.23 2.40 -14.19
C LEU A 351 9.39 1.76 -13.08
N SER A 352 9.09 2.51 -12.02
CA SER A 352 8.31 1.98 -10.88
C SER A 352 6.84 1.76 -11.22
N GLY A 353 6.25 2.67 -11.99
CA GLY A 353 4.92 2.54 -12.56
C GLY A 353 5.02 2.69 -14.07
N LYS A 354 4.26 1.89 -14.82
CA LYS A 354 4.15 1.99 -16.27
C LYS A 354 2.73 1.64 -16.69
N ARG A 355 2.33 2.11 -17.87
CA ARG A 355 1.12 1.60 -18.53
C ARG A 355 1.43 0.19 -19.02
N VAL A 356 0.49 -0.72 -18.81
CA VAL A 356 0.60 -2.13 -19.18
C VAL A 356 -0.52 -2.48 -20.16
N GLU A 357 -0.22 -3.38 -21.08
CA GLU A 357 -1.18 -3.92 -22.05
C GLU A 357 -2.06 -5.00 -21.41
N PHE A 358 -3.09 -5.46 -22.14
CA PHE A 358 -4.06 -6.47 -21.69
C PHE A 358 -4.79 -6.07 -20.40
N THR A 359 -5.27 -4.83 -20.37
CA THR A 359 -6.04 -4.27 -19.26
C THR A 359 -7.39 -3.73 -19.71
N GLY A 360 -8.37 -3.83 -18.82
CA GLY A 360 -9.71 -3.28 -18.99
C GLY A 360 -10.11 -2.44 -17.80
N ARG A 361 -11.00 -1.46 -18.02
CA ARG A 361 -11.58 -0.63 -16.96
C ARG A 361 -13.02 -0.31 -17.31
N THR A 362 -13.94 -0.56 -16.39
CA THR A 362 -15.36 -0.23 -16.53
C THR A 362 -15.99 -0.03 -15.15
N VAL A 363 -17.18 0.56 -15.14
CA VAL A 363 -18.03 0.70 -13.94
C VAL A 363 -18.34 -0.67 -13.34
N ILE A 364 -18.38 -0.74 -12.01
CA ILE A 364 -18.76 -1.93 -11.26
C ILE A 364 -20.24 -1.96 -10.91
N SER A 365 -20.81 -3.17 -10.81
CA SER A 365 -22.19 -3.38 -10.34
C SER A 365 -22.28 -4.65 -9.47
N PRO A 366 -23.21 -4.70 -8.50
CA PRO A 366 -23.36 -5.88 -7.65
C PRO A 366 -23.93 -7.09 -8.40
N ASP A 367 -23.54 -8.30 -8.00
CA ASP A 367 -24.23 -9.54 -8.39
C ASP A 367 -24.06 -10.63 -7.31
N PRO A 368 -25.08 -10.88 -6.47
CA PRO A 368 -25.00 -11.83 -5.37
C PRO A 368 -25.06 -13.30 -5.83
N ASN A 369 -25.41 -13.56 -7.09
CA ASN A 369 -25.44 -14.93 -7.63
C ASN A 369 -24.04 -15.44 -8.01
N LEU A 370 -23.09 -14.53 -8.23
CA LEU A 370 -21.70 -14.88 -8.47
C LEU A 370 -21.07 -15.40 -7.19
N LYS A 371 -20.15 -16.35 -7.34
CA LYS A 371 -19.31 -16.76 -6.22
C LYS A 371 -18.39 -15.60 -5.82
N ILE A 372 -17.98 -15.54 -4.57
CA ILE A 372 -16.97 -14.57 -4.10
C ILE A 372 -15.63 -14.64 -4.86
N THR A 373 -15.37 -15.74 -5.56
CA THR A 373 -14.16 -15.93 -6.38
C THR A 373 -14.33 -15.55 -7.84
N GLU A 374 -15.54 -15.23 -8.27
CA GLU A 374 -15.88 -14.97 -9.66
C GLU A 374 -16.10 -13.47 -9.88
N VAL A 375 -15.67 -12.99 -11.04
CA VAL A 375 -15.97 -11.66 -11.55
C VAL A 375 -16.61 -11.79 -12.93
N ALA A 376 -17.76 -11.15 -13.11
CA ALA A 376 -18.43 -11.09 -14.39
C ALA A 376 -17.75 -10.07 -15.30
N ILE A 377 -17.41 -10.51 -16.51
CA ILE A 377 -16.70 -9.72 -17.52
C ILE A 377 -17.60 -9.57 -18.76
N PRO A 378 -17.75 -8.35 -19.30
CA PRO A 378 -18.47 -8.12 -20.55
C PRO A 378 -17.91 -8.90 -21.74
N ILE A 379 -18.79 -9.46 -22.59
CA ILE A 379 -18.40 -10.11 -23.85
C ILE A 379 -17.52 -9.19 -24.72
N LEU A 380 -17.88 -7.90 -24.83
CA LEU A 380 -17.12 -6.93 -25.62
C LEU A 380 -15.68 -6.77 -25.12
N MET A 381 -15.47 -6.87 -23.81
CA MET A 381 -14.14 -6.82 -23.20
C MET A 381 -13.39 -8.13 -23.40
N ALA A 382 -14.07 -9.27 -23.27
CA ALA A 382 -13.51 -10.61 -23.46
C ALA A 382 -13.04 -10.89 -24.90
N GLN A 383 -13.67 -10.26 -25.90
CA GLN A 383 -13.26 -10.36 -27.31
C GLN A 383 -11.97 -9.59 -27.61
N ILE A 384 -11.72 -8.49 -26.88
CA ILE A 384 -10.53 -7.65 -27.06
C ILE A 384 -9.35 -8.21 -26.24
N LEU A 385 -9.60 -8.59 -25.00
CA LEU A 385 -8.59 -9.14 -24.11
C LEU A 385 -8.37 -10.62 -24.42
N THR A 386 -7.21 -10.93 -25.00
CA THR A 386 -6.85 -12.30 -25.36
C THR A 386 -5.91 -12.95 -24.36
N TYR A 387 -5.87 -14.28 -24.42
CA TYR A 387 -4.90 -15.10 -23.72
C TYR A 387 -4.13 -15.98 -24.74
N PRO A 388 -2.78 -15.95 -24.72
CA PRO A 388 -1.95 -16.74 -25.62
C PRO A 388 -1.93 -18.20 -25.15
N GLU A 389 -2.85 -19.02 -25.67
CA GLU A 389 -2.91 -20.43 -25.33
C GLU A 389 -2.03 -21.24 -26.30
N ARG A 390 -1.04 -21.94 -25.74
CA ARG A 390 -0.16 -22.82 -26.52
C ARG A 390 -0.90 -24.10 -26.90
N VAL A 391 -0.86 -24.44 -28.19
CA VAL A 391 -1.49 -25.65 -28.74
C VAL A 391 -0.76 -26.88 -28.25
N SER A 392 -1.51 -27.76 -27.59
CA SER A 392 -1.12 -29.05 -27.04
C SER A 392 -2.10 -30.13 -27.50
N ASN A 393 -1.82 -31.39 -27.15
CA ASN A 393 -2.71 -32.50 -27.50
C ASN A 393 -4.10 -32.38 -26.83
N HIS A 394 -4.20 -31.72 -25.68
CA HIS A 394 -5.45 -31.62 -24.91
C HIS A 394 -6.40 -30.51 -25.40
N ASN A 395 -5.88 -29.47 -26.03
CA ASN A 395 -6.65 -28.27 -26.39
C ASN A 395 -6.74 -28.01 -27.90
N ILE A 396 -6.08 -28.80 -28.75
CA ILE A 396 -6.05 -28.57 -30.20
C ILE A 396 -7.44 -28.48 -30.83
N GLU A 397 -8.37 -29.37 -30.45
CA GLU A 397 -9.73 -29.37 -31.00
C GLU A 397 -10.52 -28.12 -30.59
N LYS A 398 -10.38 -27.73 -29.31
CA LYS A 398 -10.97 -26.50 -28.78
C LYS A 398 -10.44 -25.26 -29.51
N LEU A 399 -9.12 -25.15 -29.67
CA LEU A 399 -8.48 -24.01 -30.32
C LEU A 399 -8.81 -23.95 -31.82
N ARG A 400 -8.90 -25.09 -32.51
CA ARG A 400 -9.41 -25.15 -33.89
C ARG A 400 -10.80 -24.54 -34.00
N GLN A 401 -11.68 -24.82 -33.05
CA GLN A 401 -13.02 -24.24 -33.04
C GLN A 401 -12.99 -22.72 -32.80
N CYS A 402 -12.14 -22.23 -31.88
CA CYS A 402 -11.94 -20.79 -31.66
C CYS A 402 -11.43 -20.08 -32.93
N VAL A 403 -10.46 -20.66 -33.64
CA VAL A 403 -9.92 -20.13 -34.89
C VAL A 403 -10.99 -20.11 -36.00
N ARG A 404 -11.82 -21.16 -36.10
CA ARG A 404 -12.95 -21.21 -37.06
C ARG A 404 -13.98 -20.12 -36.80
N ASN A 405 -14.28 -19.84 -35.53
CA ASN A 405 -15.18 -18.74 -35.13
C ASN A 405 -14.57 -17.37 -35.47
N GLY A 406 -13.25 -17.21 -35.27
CA GLY A 406 -12.51 -15.98 -35.55
C GLY A 406 -12.76 -14.88 -34.52
N PRO A 407 -12.44 -13.62 -34.83
CA PRO A 407 -12.44 -12.52 -33.84
C PRO A 407 -13.84 -11.97 -33.49
N GLU A 408 -14.84 -12.13 -34.36
CA GLU A 408 -16.16 -11.49 -34.20
C GLU A 408 -17.14 -12.33 -33.35
N LYS A 409 -17.02 -13.66 -33.41
CA LYS A 409 -17.94 -14.58 -32.73
C LYS A 409 -17.27 -15.13 -31.47
N TYR A 410 -17.86 -14.83 -30.31
CA TYR A 410 -17.48 -15.42 -29.03
C TYR A 410 -18.09 -16.84 -28.89
N PRO A 411 -17.34 -17.85 -28.40
CA PRO A 411 -15.91 -17.86 -28.09
C PRO A 411 -15.04 -17.99 -29.36
N GLY A 412 -14.04 -17.12 -29.52
CA GLY A 412 -13.22 -17.00 -30.74
C GLY A 412 -11.74 -16.77 -30.48
N ALA A 413 -11.02 -16.32 -31.51
CA ALA A 413 -9.59 -15.99 -31.44
C ALA A 413 -9.22 -14.86 -32.40
N ASN A 414 -8.19 -14.08 -32.05
CA ASN A 414 -7.75 -12.91 -32.81
C ASN A 414 -6.49 -13.16 -33.65
N TYR A 415 -5.51 -13.88 -33.09
CA TYR A 415 -4.21 -14.12 -33.74
C TYR A 415 -3.74 -15.56 -33.60
N ILE A 416 -2.88 -16.00 -34.53
CA ILE A 416 -2.10 -17.24 -34.44
C ILE A 416 -0.63 -16.86 -34.58
N GLY A 417 0.18 -17.27 -33.60
CA GLY A 417 1.63 -17.14 -33.61
C GLY A 417 2.31 -18.46 -33.91
N ASP A 418 3.23 -18.46 -34.87
CA ASP A 418 4.16 -19.56 -35.09
C ASP A 418 5.34 -19.48 -34.10
N PRO A 419 6.00 -20.60 -33.77
CA PRO A 419 7.21 -20.60 -32.94
C PRO A 419 8.36 -19.75 -33.49
N SER A 420 8.35 -19.44 -34.80
CA SER A 420 9.28 -18.55 -35.48
C SER A 420 9.06 -17.06 -35.19
N GLY A 421 7.95 -16.69 -34.54
CA GLY A 421 7.59 -15.32 -34.19
C GLY A 421 6.71 -14.61 -35.23
N THR A 422 6.27 -15.29 -36.29
CA THR A 422 5.31 -14.72 -37.25
C THR A 422 3.90 -14.77 -36.69
N MET A 423 3.21 -13.63 -36.68
CA MET A 423 1.83 -13.49 -36.19
C MET A 423 0.86 -13.34 -37.36
N ILE A 424 -0.12 -14.23 -37.46
CA ILE A 424 -1.19 -14.22 -38.46
C ILE A 424 -2.44 -13.59 -37.84
N ASN A 425 -2.97 -12.55 -38.47
CA ASN A 425 -4.22 -11.91 -38.05
C ASN A 425 -5.44 -12.62 -38.65
N LEU A 426 -6.30 -13.19 -37.80
CA LEU A 426 -7.47 -13.97 -38.20
C LEU A 426 -8.60 -13.12 -38.80
N ARG A 427 -8.52 -11.79 -38.73
CA ARG A 427 -9.47 -10.90 -39.38
C ARG A 427 -9.36 -10.93 -40.90
N PHE A 428 -8.14 -11.14 -41.43
CA PHE A 428 -7.86 -11.12 -42.87
C PHE A 428 -7.55 -12.51 -43.43
N ALA A 429 -7.13 -13.45 -42.58
CA ALA A 429 -6.77 -14.81 -43.00
C ALA A 429 -7.98 -15.73 -43.24
N SER A 430 -7.78 -16.78 -44.04
CA SER A 430 -8.78 -17.84 -44.23
C SER A 430 -8.87 -18.72 -42.98
N LYS A 431 -9.92 -18.49 -42.18
CA LYS A 431 -10.17 -19.13 -40.87
C LYS A 431 -10.18 -20.66 -40.92
N LYS A 432 -10.80 -21.26 -41.95
CA LYS A 432 -10.88 -22.72 -42.11
C LYS A 432 -9.49 -23.33 -42.32
N ARG A 433 -8.75 -22.77 -43.28
CA ARG A 433 -7.40 -23.23 -43.61
C ARG A 433 -6.44 -23.07 -42.42
N ALA A 434 -6.48 -21.92 -41.76
CA ALA A 434 -5.65 -21.65 -40.59
C ALA A 434 -5.92 -22.62 -39.42
N ALA A 435 -7.18 -23.04 -39.22
CA ALA A 435 -7.52 -24.04 -38.21
C ALA A 435 -7.02 -25.44 -38.58
N ASP A 436 -7.12 -25.83 -39.85
CA ASP A 436 -6.69 -27.15 -40.30
C ASP A 436 -5.15 -27.27 -40.32
N GLU A 437 -4.44 -26.17 -40.61
CA GLU A 437 -2.97 -26.06 -40.58
C GLU A 437 -2.39 -25.89 -39.16
N LEU A 438 -3.21 -25.80 -38.11
CA LEU A 438 -2.77 -25.62 -36.73
C LEU A 438 -1.94 -26.83 -36.24
N LYS A 439 -0.72 -26.58 -35.75
CA LYS A 439 0.21 -27.61 -35.24
C LYS A 439 0.49 -27.44 -33.75
N TYR A 440 1.02 -28.49 -33.13
CA TYR A 440 1.51 -28.43 -31.76
C TYR A 440 2.64 -27.41 -31.62
N GLY A 441 2.59 -26.63 -30.55
CA GLY A 441 3.54 -25.57 -30.29
C GLY A 441 3.18 -24.21 -30.89
N HIS A 442 2.20 -24.12 -31.79
CA HIS A 442 1.63 -22.83 -32.20
C HIS A 442 0.97 -22.16 -30.98
N ILE A 443 0.88 -20.82 -31.00
CA ILE A 443 0.24 -20.03 -29.96
C ILE A 443 -1.02 -19.42 -30.56
N VAL A 444 -2.17 -19.62 -29.93
CA VAL A 444 -3.44 -19.02 -30.36
C VAL A 444 -3.88 -18.00 -29.34
N ASP A 445 -4.01 -16.75 -29.77
CA ASP A 445 -4.54 -15.66 -28.95
C ASP A 445 -6.07 -15.75 -28.95
N ARG A 446 -6.59 -16.64 -28.10
CA ARG A 446 -8.03 -16.83 -27.93
C ARG A 446 -8.65 -15.73 -27.09
N HIS A 447 -9.95 -15.52 -27.25
CA HIS A 447 -10.74 -14.66 -26.35
C HIS A 447 -10.68 -15.18 -24.91
N LEU A 448 -10.90 -14.28 -23.96
CA LEU A 448 -11.04 -14.63 -22.54
C LEU A 448 -12.31 -15.48 -22.34
N GLU A 449 -12.23 -16.57 -21.59
CA GLU A 449 -13.34 -17.50 -21.38
C GLU A 449 -13.67 -17.67 -19.90
N ASP A 450 -14.75 -18.42 -19.62
CA ASP A 450 -15.15 -18.74 -18.25
C ASP A 450 -14.08 -19.55 -17.53
N GLY A 451 -13.73 -19.12 -16.31
CA GLY A 451 -12.73 -19.76 -15.47
C GLY A 451 -11.31 -19.23 -15.63
N ASP A 452 -11.05 -18.37 -16.63
CA ASP A 452 -9.76 -17.69 -16.78
C ASP A 452 -9.44 -16.84 -15.55
N ILE A 453 -8.17 -16.70 -15.25
CA ILE A 453 -7.70 -16.03 -14.04
C ILE A 453 -7.39 -14.58 -14.39
N VAL A 454 -8.01 -13.65 -13.68
CA VAL A 454 -7.83 -12.21 -13.88
C VAL A 454 -7.49 -11.52 -12.57
N LEU A 455 -6.62 -10.51 -12.64
CA LEU A 455 -6.33 -9.64 -11.52
C LEU A 455 -7.30 -8.47 -11.54
N PHE A 456 -7.92 -8.21 -10.39
CA PHE A 456 -8.93 -7.17 -10.22
C PHE A 456 -8.50 -6.20 -9.13
N ASN A 457 -8.48 -4.91 -9.45
CA ASN A 457 -7.85 -3.87 -8.64
C ASN A 457 -8.71 -2.59 -8.57
N ARG A 458 -8.80 -1.98 -7.38
CA ARG A 458 -9.32 -0.63 -7.19
C ARG A 458 -8.20 0.38 -7.00
N GLN A 459 -8.29 1.53 -7.67
CA GLN A 459 -7.43 2.68 -7.41
C GLN A 459 -8.18 3.68 -6.52
N PRO A 460 -7.60 4.18 -5.42
CA PRO A 460 -6.25 3.92 -4.89
C PRO A 460 -6.13 2.60 -4.11
N SER A 461 -4.97 1.96 -4.18
CA SER A 461 -4.68 0.72 -3.43
C SER A 461 -3.97 1.06 -2.11
N LEU A 462 -4.58 0.74 -0.98
CA LEU A 462 -4.04 1.04 0.37
C LEU A 462 -3.32 -0.14 1.02
N HIS A 463 -3.78 -1.36 0.74
CA HIS A 463 -3.24 -2.60 1.29
C HIS A 463 -3.19 -3.69 0.21
N ARG A 464 -2.50 -4.80 0.47
CA ARG A 464 -2.33 -5.90 -0.50
C ARG A 464 -3.64 -6.39 -1.11
N MET A 465 -4.70 -6.56 -0.29
CA MET A 465 -6.00 -7.08 -0.78
C MET A 465 -6.80 -6.10 -1.68
N SER A 466 -6.30 -4.87 -1.91
CA SER A 466 -6.92 -3.97 -2.91
C SER A 466 -6.69 -4.45 -4.34
N ILE A 467 -5.80 -5.44 -4.53
CA ILE A 467 -5.65 -6.23 -5.76
C ILE A 467 -5.75 -7.71 -5.42
N MET A 468 -6.69 -8.42 -6.05
CA MET A 468 -6.88 -9.86 -5.86
C MET A 468 -7.15 -10.54 -7.19
N SER A 469 -6.94 -11.85 -7.21
CA SER A 469 -7.21 -12.69 -8.37
C SER A 469 -8.62 -13.29 -8.28
N HIS A 470 -9.37 -13.17 -9.36
CA HIS A 470 -10.70 -13.72 -9.55
C HIS A 470 -10.74 -14.64 -10.78
N ARG A 471 -11.78 -15.46 -10.86
CA ARG A 471 -12.12 -16.24 -12.05
C ARG A 471 -13.09 -15.45 -12.91
N ALA A 472 -12.79 -15.33 -14.19
CA ALA A 472 -13.63 -14.72 -15.19
C ALA A 472 -14.94 -15.49 -15.35
N ARG A 473 -16.04 -14.77 -15.50
CA ARG A 473 -17.32 -15.29 -15.98
C ARG A 473 -17.90 -14.35 -17.02
N ILE A 474 -18.06 -14.79 -18.25
CA ILE A 474 -18.41 -13.92 -19.35
C ILE A 474 -19.93 -13.69 -19.37
N MET A 475 -20.33 -12.42 -19.40
CA MET A 475 -21.72 -11.97 -19.34
C MET A 475 -22.01 -10.96 -20.46
N PRO A 476 -23.26 -10.86 -20.93
CA PRO A 476 -23.62 -10.00 -22.08
C PRO A 476 -23.60 -8.50 -21.78
N TRP A 477 -23.66 -8.12 -20.50
CA TRP A 477 -23.71 -6.73 -20.06
C TRP A 477 -22.36 -6.01 -20.17
N ARG A 478 -22.32 -4.70 -19.91
CA ARG A 478 -21.12 -3.86 -20.09
C ARG A 478 -20.37 -3.50 -18.80
N THR A 479 -20.90 -3.88 -17.64
CA THR A 479 -20.29 -3.58 -16.33
C THR A 479 -19.53 -4.80 -15.81
N LEU A 480 -18.50 -4.55 -14.99
CA LEU A 480 -17.86 -5.61 -14.21
C LEU A 480 -18.74 -5.91 -13.00
N ARG A 481 -19.01 -7.19 -12.71
CA ARG A 481 -19.84 -7.55 -11.56
C ARG A 481 -19.13 -8.52 -10.64
N PHE A 482 -19.31 -8.35 -9.35
CA PHE A 482 -18.77 -9.27 -8.36
C PHE A 482 -19.65 -9.26 -7.10
N ASN A 483 -19.43 -10.25 -6.25
CA ASN A 483 -20.20 -10.44 -5.04
C ASN A 483 -19.89 -9.36 -3.99
N GLU A 484 -20.93 -8.84 -3.34
CA GLU A 484 -20.92 -7.75 -2.37
C GLU A 484 -20.13 -8.09 -1.10
N SER A 485 -19.94 -9.37 -0.78
CA SER A 485 -19.06 -9.80 0.31
C SER A 485 -17.59 -9.40 0.11
N VAL A 486 -17.18 -9.14 -1.13
CA VAL A 486 -15.80 -8.77 -1.50
C VAL A 486 -15.62 -7.25 -1.62
N CYS A 487 -16.66 -6.44 -1.39
CA CYS A 487 -16.56 -4.98 -1.48
C CYS A 487 -15.64 -4.37 -0.41
N ASN A 488 -15.59 -4.96 0.80
CA ASN A 488 -14.81 -4.42 1.92
C ASN A 488 -13.30 -4.34 1.62
N PRO A 489 -12.62 -5.38 1.10
CA PRO A 489 -11.22 -5.26 0.67
C PRO A 489 -10.96 -4.16 -0.38
N TYR A 490 -11.92 -3.88 -1.24
CA TYR A 490 -11.78 -2.83 -2.23
C TYR A 490 -12.20 -1.45 -1.68
N ASN A 491 -12.90 -1.39 -0.55
CA ASN A 491 -13.61 -0.19 -0.08
C ASN A 491 -14.51 0.41 -1.17
N ALA A 492 -15.21 -0.44 -1.92
CA ALA A 492 -16.08 -0.05 -3.04
C ALA A 492 -17.56 0.00 -2.61
N ASP A 493 -18.33 0.93 -3.16
CA ASP A 493 -19.72 1.23 -2.74
C ASP A 493 -20.74 1.38 -3.90
N PHE A 494 -20.42 0.88 -5.11
CA PHE A 494 -21.32 0.79 -6.28
C PHE A 494 -22.07 2.09 -6.64
N ASP A 495 -21.44 3.25 -6.44
CA ASP A 495 -22.01 4.58 -6.70
C ASP A 495 -21.62 5.17 -8.07
N GLY A 496 -21.00 4.37 -8.93
CA GLY A 496 -20.38 4.81 -10.19
C GLY A 496 -18.87 4.55 -10.24
N ASP A 497 -18.32 3.97 -9.17
CA ASP A 497 -16.95 3.49 -9.11
C ASP A 497 -16.54 2.63 -10.32
N GLU A 498 -15.30 2.81 -10.75
CA GLU A 498 -14.66 2.03 -11.82
C GLU A 498 -13.47 1.24 -11.26
N MET A 499 -13.32 0.00 -11.71
CA MET A 499 -12.21 -0.85 -11.33
C MET A 499 -11.43 -1.35 -12.53
N ASN A 500 -10.15 -1.64 -12.31
CA ASN A 500 -9.24 -2.12 -13.34
C ASN A 500 -9.14 -3.64 -13.29
N MET A 501 -9.04 -4.25 -14.46
CA MET A 501 -8.77 -5.66 -14.65
C MET A 501 -7.49 -5.85 -15.47
N HIS A 502 -6.68 -6.82 -15.10
CA HIS A 502 -5.46 -7.20 -15.81
C HIS A 502 -5.47 -8.71 -16.08
N VAL A 503 -5.13 -9.12 -17.30
CA VAL A 503 -5.09 -10.54 -17.69
C VAL A 503 -3.63 -11.02 -17.73
N PRO A 504 -3.21 -11.92 -16.81
CA PRO A 504 -1.89 -12.54 -16.85
C PRO A 504 -1.69 -13.29 -18.18
N GLN A 505 -0.56 -13.06 -18.85
CA GLN A 505 -0.28 -13.61 -20.18
C GLN A 505 0.56 -14.91 -20.15
N THR A 506 1.18 -15.24 -19.02
CA THR A 506 2.00 -16.45 -18.86
C THR A 506 1.38 -17.42 -17.85
N GLU A 507 1.61 -18.72 -18.04
CA GLU A 507 1.13 -19.75 -17.12
C GLU A 507 1.70 -19.58 -15.70
N GLU A 508 2.98 -19.25 -15.58
CA GLU A 508 3.62 -18.99 -14.28
C GLU A 508 2.93 -17.88 -13.50
N ALA A 509 2.70 -16.72 -14.14
CA ALA A 509 2.00 -15.59 -13.52
C ALA A 509 0.55 -15.94 -13.18
N ARG A 510 -0.09 -16.79 -13.98
CA ARG A 510 -1.46 -17.25 -13.77
C ARG A 510 -1.56 -18.16 -12.54
N THR A 511 -0.60 -19.07 -12.36
CA THR A 511 -0.49 -19.95 -11.18
C THR A 511 -0.19 -19.17 -9.92
N GLU A 512 0.73 -18.19 -9.98
CA GLU A 512 1.03 -17.30 -8.85
C GLU A 512 -0.19 -16.47 -8.44
N ALA A 513 -0.90 -15.88 -9.42
CA ALA A 513 -2.10 -15.09 -9.18
C ALA A 513 -3.20 -15.93 -8.49
N LEU A 514 -3.47 -17.14 -8.97
CA LEU A 514 -4.49 -18.01 -8.37
C LEU A 514 -4.10 -18.46 -6.96
N THR A 515 -2.85 -18.90 -6.77
CA THR A 515 -2.40 -19.52 -5.52
C THR A 515 -2.14 -18.49 -4.42
N LEU A 516 -1.51 -17.37 -4.74
CA LEU A 516 -1.13 -16.38 -3.73
C LEU A 516 -2.15 -15.23 -3.62
N MET A 517 -2.70 -14.78 -4.75
CA MET A 517 -3.58 -13.60 -4.81
C MET A 517 -5.07 -13.95 -4.88
N GLY A 518 -5.43 -15.24 -4.93
CA GLY A 518 -6.82 -15.68 -4.98
C GLY A 518 -7.64 -15.19 -3.77
N VAL A 519 -8.91 -14.85 -4.00
CA VAL A 519 -9.83 -14.38 -2.94
C VAL A 519 -9.96 -15.40 -1.80
N GLN A 520 -10.00 -16.70 -2.13
CA GLN A 520 -10.11 -17.77 -1.13
C GLN A 520 -8.95 -17.77 -0.13
N ASN A 521 -7.74 -17.47 -0.60
CA ASN A 521 -6.55 -17.47 0.25
C ASN A 521 -6.36 -16.13 0.98
N ASN A 522 -7.08 -15.08 0.56
CA ASN A 522 -7.02 -13.74 1.09
C ASN A 522 -8.35 -13.30 1.74
N LEU A 523 -8.99 -14.19 2.51
CA LEU A 523 -10.19 -13.83 3.29
C LEU A 523 -9.84 -13.00 4.53
N CYS A 524 -8.65 -13.22 5.11
CA CYS A 524 -8.15 -12.51 6.29
C CYS A 524 -7.21 -11.37 5.93
N THR A 525 -7.25 -10.29 6.71
CA THR A 525 -6.25 -9.23 6.64
C THR A 525 -4.93 -9.65 7.31
N PRO A 526 -3.77 -9.33 6.72
CA PRO A 526 -2.49 -9.66 7.31
C PRO A 526 -2.14 -8.81 8.54
N LYS A 527 -2.90 -7.75 8.82
CA LYS A 527 -2.67 -6.84 9.96
C LYS A 527 -2.92 -7.52 11.31
N ASN A 528 -4.04 -8.23 11.43
CA ASN A 528 -4.50 -8.81 12.70
C ASN A 528 -5.11 -10.22 12.55
N GLY A 529 -5.22 -10.76 11.33
CA GLY A 529 -5.81 -12.08 11.08
C GLY A 529 -7.34 -12.11 11.20
N GLU A 530 -8.00 -10.96 11.20
CA GLU A 530 -9.46 -10.87 11.12
C GLU A 530 -9.94 -11.07 9.68
N ILE A 531 -11.16 -11.61 9.53
CA ILE A 531 -11.79 -11.70 8.22
C ILE A 531 -12.21 -10.31 7.74
N LEU A 532 -11.83 -10.00 6.50
CA LEU A 532 -12.26 -8.80 5.80
C LEU A 532 -13.35 -9.08 4.76
N VAL A 533 -13.23 -10.19 4.02
CA VAL A 533 -14.27 -10.68 3.09
C VAL A 533 -15.36 -11.37 3.89
N ALA A 534 -16.48 -10.69 4.11
CA ALA A 534 -17.56 -11.15 4.98
C ALA A 534 -18.91 -10.62 4.50
N SER A 535 -20.00 -11.08 5.13
CA SER A 535 -21.34 -10.60 4.81
C SER A 535 -21.48 -9.10 5.11
N THR A 536 -22.11 -8.38 4.19
CA THR A 536 -22.32 -6.93 4.25
C THR A 536 -23.81 -6.59 4.29
N GLN A 537 -24.13 -5.46 4.92
CA GLN A 537 -25.44 -4.78 4.89
C GLN A 537 -26.66 -5.72 4.88
N ASP A 538 -27.32 -5.90 3.72
CA ASP A 538 -28.58 -6.65 3.59
C ASP A 538 -28.44 -8.13 3.94
N PHE A 539 -27.27 -8.74 3.72
CA PHE A 539 -27.02 -10.12 4.13
C PHE A 539 -27.08 -10.26 5.65
N LEU A 540 -26.61 -9.26 6.40
CA LEU A 540 -26.69 -9.24 7.86
C LEU A 540 -28.12 -9.02 8.34
N THR A 541 -28.85 -8.09 7.71
CA THR A 541 -30.26 -7.82 8.04
C THR A 541 -31.13 -9.06 7.80
N SER A 542 -30.98 -9.71 6.63
CA SER A 542 -31.70 -10.95 6.30
C SER A 542 -31.37 -12.07 7.30
N SER A 543 -30.10 -12.28 7.61
CA SER A 543 -29.67 -13.32 8.57
C SER A 543 -30.28 -13.11 9.96
N PHE A 544 -30.31 -11.85 10.41
CA PHE A 544 -30.86 -11.47 11.69
C PHE A 544 -32.38 -11.68 11.77
N LEU A 545 -33.09 -11.35 10.69
CA LEU A 545 -34.54 -11.57 10.60
C LEU A 545 -34.87 -13.07 10.54
N ILE A 546 -34.18 -13.84 9.70
CA ILE A 546 -34.38 -15.29 9.58
C ILE A 546 -34.15 -15.98 10.93
N THR A 547 -33.11 -15.61 11.67
CA THR A 547 -32.73 -16.31 12.92
C THR A 547 -33.48 -15.84 14.17
N ARG A 548 -34.47 -14.97 14.02
CA ARG A 548 -35.35 -14.57 15.13
C ARG A 548 -36.15 -15.78 15.67
N LYS A 549 -36.69 -15.68 16.89
CA LYS A 549 -37.43 -16.78 17.54
C LYS A 549 -38.87 -16.95 17.01
N ASP A 550 -39.42 -15.91 16.39
CA ASP A 550 -40.80 -15.85 15.87
C ASP A 550 -40.92 -16.33 14.41
N THR A 551 -39.81 -16.66 13.74
CA THR A 551 -39.82 -17.13 12.35
C THR A 551 -40.01 -18.63 12.27
N PHE A 552 -41.18 -19.01 11.74
CA PHE A 552 -41.55 -20.40 11.46
C PHE A 552 -41.88 -20.58 9.98
N TYR A 553 -41.47 -21.72 9.44
CA TYR A 553 -41.73 -22.12 8.06
C TYR A 553 -42.48 -23.46 8.06
N ASP A 554 -43.48 -23.57 7.20
CA ASP A 554 -44.04 -24.87 6.83
C ASP A 554 -43.07 -25.61 5.90
N ARG A 555 -43.38 -26.88 5.60
CA ARG A 555 -42.51 -27.71 4.77
C ARG A 555 -42.28 -27.12 3.38
N ALA A 556 -43.31 -26.52 2.77
CA ALA A 556 -43.22 -25.95 1.43
C ALA A 556 -42.31 -24.71 1.41
N ALA A 557 -42.52 -23.75 2.31
CA ALA A 557 -41.67 -22.57 2.41
C ALA A 557 -40.24 -22.96 2.79
N PHE A 558 -40.05 -23.89 3.73
CA PHE A 558 -38.71 -24.33 4.13
C PHE A 558 -37.94 -24.94 2.95
N SER A 559 -38.58 -25.82 2.18
CA SER A 559 -37.97 -26.46 1.00
C SER A 559 -37.64 -25.45 -0.10
N LEU A 560 -38.48 -24.43 -0.28
CA LEU A 560 -38.23 -23.32 -1.21
C LEU A 560 -37.00 -22.51 -0.78
N MET A 561 -36.88 -22.18 0.51
CA MET A 561 -35.72 -21.45 1.03
C MET A 561 -34.42 -22.26 0.93
N CYS A 562 -34.50 -23.57 1.17
CA CYS A 562 -33.39 -24.49 0.93
C CYS A 562 -32.94 -24.47 -0.55
N SER A 563 -33.89 -24.41 -1.49
CA SER A 563 -33.60 -24.34 -2.92
C SER A 563 -32.87 -23.04 -3.31
N TYR A 564 -33.12 -21.93 -2.60
CA TYR A 564 -32.42 -20.65 -2.82
C TYR A 564 -30.93 -20.70 -2.49
N MET A 565 -30.46 -21.61 -1.64
CA MET A 565 -29.05 -21.68 -1.26
C MET A 565 -28.16 -22.19 -2.39
N GLY A 566 -28.62 -23.23 -3.11
CA GLY A 566 -27.84 -23.99 -4.09
C GLY A 566 -28.39 -23.97 -5.52
N ASP A 567 -29.30 -23.03 -5.84
CA ASP A 567 -30.01 -22.96 -7.13
C ASP A 567 -30.74 -24.28 -7.51
N GLY A 568 -31.13 -25.07 -6.51
CA GLY A 568 -31.75 -26.39 -6.70
C GLY A 568 -30.79 -27.52 -7.13
N MET A 569 -29.48 -27.28 -7.17
CA MET A 569 -28.48 -28.27 -7.61
C MET A 569 -27.88 -29.11 -6.47
N GLU A 570 -27.91 -28.61 -5.24
CA GLU A 570 -27.34 -29.31 -4.08
C GLU A 570 -28.35 -30.29 -3.45
N PRO A 571 -27.93 -31.51 -3.06
CA PRO A 571 -28.77 -32.41 -2.28
C PRO A 571 -28.92 -31.86 -0.85
N ILE A 572 -30.14 -31.92 -0.31
CA ILE A 572 -30.47 -31.36 1.01
C ILE A 572 -31.21 -32.40 1.84
N ASP A 573 -30.68 -32.69 3.02
CA ASP A 573 -31.33 -33.52 4.03
C ASP A 573 -32.18 -32.62 4.93
N LEU A 574 -33.50 -32.78 4.87
CA LEU A 574 -34.42 -31.99 5.69
C LEU A 574 -34.30 -32.41 7.16
N PRO A 575 -34.03 -31.47 8.10
CA PRO A 575 -34.00 -31.79 9.53
C PRO A 575 -35.39 -32.09 10.05
N THR A 576 -35.48 -32.73 11.22
CA THR A 576 -36.77 -32.92 11.90
C THR A 576 -37.39 -31.57 12.28
N PRO A 577 -38.70 -31.35 12.05
CA PRO A 577 -39.34 -30.08 12.39
C PRO A 577 -39.23 -29.79 13.89
N ALA A 578 -39.07 -28.51 14.24
CA ALA A 578 -38.95 -28.09 15.64
C ALA A 578 -40.27 -28.26 16.40
N LEU A 579 -41.41 -28.04 15.72
CA LEU A 579 -42.74 -28.32 16.24
C LEU A 579 -43.35 -29.44 15.39
N ILE A 580 -43.78 -30.53 16.04
CA ILE A 580 -44.40 -31.69 15.36
C ILE A 580 -45.92 -31.63 15.46
N LYS A 581 -46.45 -31.22 16.61
CA LYS A 581 -47.88 -30.99 16.85
C LYS A 581 -48.08 -29.57 17.40
N PRO A 582 -49.11 -28.81 16.97
CA PRO A 582 -50.21 -29.21 16.10
C PRO A 582 -49.88 -29.25 14.60
N ILE A 583 -48.88 -28.49 14.13
CA ILE A 583 -48.45 -28.42 12.72
C ILE A 583 -46.94 -28.60 12.66
N GLU A 584 -46.45 -29.25 11.61
CA GLU A 584 -45.02 -29.38 11.32
C GLU A 584 -44.43 -28.01 10.93
N LEU A 585 -43.65 -27.41 11.85
CA LEU A 585 -43.00 -26.13 11.63
C LEU A 585 -41.50 -26.21 11.88
N TRP A 586 -40.74 -25.62 10.98
CA TRP A 586 -39.30 -25.45 11.08
C TRP A 586 -38.96 -24.03 11.51
N THR A 587 -37.92 -23.87 12.33
CA THR A 587 -37.44 -22.54 12.71
C THR A 587 -36.45 -22.00 11.68
N GLY A 588 -36.29 -20.68 11.60
CA GLY A 588 -35.23 -20.10 10.77
C GLY A 588 -33.80 -20.43 11.25
N LYS A 589 -33.62 -20.86 12.51
CA LYS A 589 -32.33 -21.37 13.00
C LYS A 589 -31.97 -22.74 12.38
N GLN A 590 -32.97 -23.60 12.15
CA GLN A 590 -32.76 -24.86 11.43
C GLN A 590 -32.36 -24.61 9.96
N LEU A 591 -32.92 -23.57 9.33
CA LEU A 591 -32.52 -23.17 7.98
C LEU A 591 -31.03 -22.80 7.91
N PHE A 592 -30.51 -22.08 8.91
CA PHE A 592 -29.08 -21.78 9.02
C PHE A 592 -28.21 -23.02 9.30
N SER A 593 -28.75 -24.02 9.98
CA SER A 593 -28.04 -25.29 10.22
C SER A 593 -27.84 -26.05 8.91
N VAL A 594 -28.87 -26.10 8.06
CA VAL A 594 -28.81 -26.62 6.68
C VAL A 594 -27.85 -25.78 5.82
N LEU A 595 -27.85 -24.45 5.98
CA LEU A 595 -26.92 -23.56 5.29
C LEU A 595 -25.46 -23.86 5.65
N VAL A 596 -25.13 -24.28 6.87
CA VAL A 596 -23.77 -24.69 7.21
C VAL A 596 -23.49 -26.09 6.66
N ARG A 597 -24.39 -27.05 6.91
CA ARG A 597 -24.27 -28.46 6.55
C ARG A 597 -25.58 -28.95 5.88
N PRO A 598 -25.64 -29.01 4.54
CA PRO A 598 -26.87 -29.30 3.80
C PRO A 598 -27.21 -30.79 3.75
N TYR A 599 -26.21 -31.67 3.75
CA TYR A 599 -26.39 -33.13 3.73
C TYR A 599 -25.41 -33.83 4.67
N ALA A 600 -25.77 -35.02 5.14
CA ALA A 600 -25.09 -35.75 6.21
C ALA A 600 -23.64 -36.12 5.87
N HIS A 601 -23.34 -36.44 4.60
CA HIS A 601 -21.99 -36.78 4.15
C HIS A 601 -21.00 -35.60 4.21
N MET A 602 -21.47 -34.35 4.25
CA MET A 602 -20.60 -33.19 4.40
C MET A 602 -19.97 -33.15 5.79
N LYS A 603 -18.64 -33.33 5.86
CA LYS A 603 -17.84 -33.40 7.10
C LYS A 603 -17.52 -32.03 7.69
N VAL A 604 -18.52 -31.15 7.81
CA VAL A 604 -18.37 -29.85 8.48
C VAL A 604 -19.13 -29.92 9.79
N TYR A 605 -18.40 -30.02 10.91
CA TYR A 605 -18.91 -30.00 12.28
C TYR A 605 -18.44 -28.73 12.99
N LEU A 606 -19.20 -27.66 12.82
CA LEU A 606 -18.91 -26.35 13.35
C LEU A 606 -19.31 -26.28 14.83
N ASN A 607 -18.40 -25.76 15.65
CA ASN A 607 -18.64 -25.48 17.06
C ASN A 607 -18.16 -24.06 17.37
N LEU A 608 -19.06 -23.19 17.82
CA LEU A 608 -18.75 -21.81 18.14
C LEU A 608 -19.64 -21.25 19.25
N THR A 609 -19.07 -20.33 20.02
CA THR A 609 -19.76 -19.56 21.05
C THR A 609 -19.37 -18.09 20.89
N THR A 610 -20.33 -17.19 20.74
CA THR A 610 -20.06 -15.76 20.53
C THR A 610 -21.16 -14.89 21.11
N LYS A 611 -20.79 -13.72 21.63
CA LYS A 611 -21.70 -12.71 22.14
C LYS A 611 -21.97 -11.68 21.04
N GLU A 612 -23.22 -11.55 20.63
CA GLU A 612 -23.65 -10.58 19.63
C GLU A 612 -23.91 -9.20 20.27
N LYS A 613 -24.10 -8.15 19.46
CA LYS A 613 -24.25 -6.77 19.93
C LYS A 613 -25.44 -6.54 20.87
N ASN A 614 -26.51 -7.31 20.69
CA ASN A 614 -27.77 -7.23 21.45
C ASN A 614 -27.74 -8.04 22.76
N TYR A 615 -26.59 -8.63 23.13
CA TYR A 615 -26.43 -9.43 24.34
C TYR A 615 -26.63 -8.61 25.62
N CYS A 616 -27.47 -9.12 26.54
CA CYS A 616 -27.69 -8.57 27.87
C CYS A 616 -27.19 -9.55 28.96
N LYS A 617 -26.52 -9.04 29.99
CA LYS A 617 -26.10 -9.81 31.18
C LYS A 617 -27.34 -10.09 32.07
N PRO A 618 -27.55 -11.31 32.63
CA PRO A 618 -26.57 -11.99 33.49
C PRO A 618 -26.27 -13.47 33.18
N GLU A 619 -26.93 -14.10 32.20
CA GLU A 619 -26.80 -15.54 31.91
C GLU A 619 -26.39 -15.78 30.45
N GLU A 620 -25.44 -16.70 30.22
CA GLU A 620 -24.81 -16.93 28.90
C GLU A 620 -25.84 -17.26 27.82
N THR A 621 -26.38 -18.48 27.80
CA THR A 621 -27.31 -18.94 26.76
C THR A 621 -28.75 -18.46 26.96
N MET A 622 -29.12 -18.00 28.17
CA MET A 622 -30.47 -17.60 28.57
C MET A 622 -30.70 -16.08 28.48
N CYS A 623 -30.05 -15.42 27.52
CA CYS A 623 -30.22 -14.00 27.27
C CYS A 623 -31.66 -13.67 26.79
N GLN A 624 -32.28 -12.64 27.37
CA GLN A 624 -33.62 -12.16 27.01
C GLN A 624 -33.75 -11.83 25.51
N ASN A 625 -32.76 -11.12 24.96
CA ASN A 625 -32.75 -10.67 23.57
C ASN A 625 -32.22 -11.73 22.57
N ASP A 626 -31.96 -12.97 23.01
CA ASP A 626 -31.36 -14.02 22.17
C ASP A 626 -30.01 -13.59 21.54
N GLY A 627 -29.18 -12.87 22.32
CA GLY A 627 -27.91 -12.29 21.84
C GLY A 627 -26.67 -13.16 22.05
N TYR A 628 -26.82 -14.40 22.52
CA TYR A 628 -25.71 -15.34 22.68
C TYR A 628 -25.82 -16.44 21.63
N VAL A 629 -24.84 -16.49 20.72
CA VAL A 629 -24.81 -17.43 19.61
C VAL A 629 -24.08 -18.69 20.01
N TYR A 630 -24.75 -19.83 19.87
CA TYR A 630 -24.23 -21.14 20.22
C TYR A 630 -24.46 -22.14 19.08
N PHE A 631 -23.37 -22.51 18.39
CA PHE A 631 -23.38 -23.64 17.45
C PHE A 631 -22.76 -24.87 18.07
N ARG A 632 -23.44 -26.00 17.89
CA ARG A 632 -22.93 -27.31 18.26
C ARG A 632 -23.11 -28.27 17.09
N ASN A 633 -22.03 -28.88 16.62
CA ASN A 633 -22.02 -29.82 15.50
C ASN A 633 -22.78 -29.30 14.24
N SER A 634 -22.58 -28.03 13.91
CA SER A 634 -23.23 -27.29 12.80
C SER A 634 -24.72 -26.98 12.97
N GLU A 635 -25.27 -27.20 14.16
CA GLU A 635 -26.64 -26.80 14.49
C GLU A 635 -26.64 -25.51 15.31
N LEU A 636 -27.47 -24.55 14.91
CA LEU A 636 -27.68 -23.29 15.62
C LEU A 636 -28.75 -23.49 16.72
N ILE A 637 -28.31 -23.54 17.98
CA ILE A 637 -29.21 -23.79 19.11
C ILE A 637 -29.87 -22.50 19.60
N CYS A 638 -29.07 -21.47 19.87
CA CYS A 638 -29.54 -20.15 20.29
C CYS A 638 -28.72 -19.03 19.65
N GLY A 639 -29.29 -17.82 19.66
CA GLY A 639 -28.66 -16.63 19.11
C GLY A 639 -29.28 -16.14 17.81
N GLN A 640 -29.38 -14.81 17.69
CA GLN A 640 -29.63 -14.11 16.43
C GLN A 640 -28.29 -13.78 15.76
N LEU A 641 -28.18 -14.05 14.46
CA LEU A 641 -26.93 -13.86 13.72
C LEU A 641 -26.83 -12.43 13.21
N GLY A 642 -25.84 -11.68 13.71
CA GLY A 642 -25.54 -10.32 13.29
C GLY A 642 -24.10 -10.14 12.80
N LYS A 643 -23.63 -8.89 12.87
CA LYS A 643 -22.28 -8.50 12.42
C LYS A 643 -21.16 -9.21 13.18
N VAL A 644 -21.30 -9.51 14.47
CA VAL A 644 -20.21 -10.14 15.25
C VAL A 644 -19.98 -11.57 14.80
N THR A 645 -21.04 -12.26 14.38
CA THR A 645 -20.96 -13.64 13.90
C THR A 645 -20.64 -13.76 12.41
N LEU A 646 -21.29 -12.96 11.56
CA LEU A 646 -21.20 -13.08 10.09
C LEU A 646 -20.41 -11.95 9.40
N GLY A 647 -20.16 -10.85 10.12
CA GLY A 647 -19.53 -9.66 9.58
C GLY A 647 -18.00 -9.68 9.69
N ASN A 648 -17.40 -8.55 9.34
CA ASN A 648 -15.97 -8.32 9.42
C ASN A 648 -15.51 -7.92 10.83
N GLY A 649 -14.24 -8.20 11.12
CA GLY A 649 -13.54 -7.68 12.30
C GLY A 649 -13.64 -8.52 13.57
N ASN A 650 -14.21 -9.72 13.51
CA ASN A 650 -14.19 -10.66 14.64
C ASN A 650 -13.42 -11.94 14.30
N LYS A 651 -12.57 -12.39 15.23
CA LYS A 651 -11.82 -13.64 15.13
C LYS A 651 -12.65 -14.87 15.47
N ASP A 652 -13.68 -14.74 16.29
CA ASP A 652 -14.52 -15.85 16.73
C ASP A 652 -15.81 -16.01 15.90
N GLY A 653 -15.92 -15.29 14.78
CA GLY A 653 -17.05 -15.38 13.87
C GLY A 653 -17.20 -16.73 13.16
N LEU A 654 -18.34 -16.92 12.51
CA LEU A 654 -18.67 -18.14 11.76
C LEU A 654 -17.63 -18.45 10.67
N PHE A 655 -17.35 -17.46 9.83
CA PHE A 655 -16.48 -17.64 8.67
C PHE A 655 -15.01 -17.86 9.06
N SER A 656 -14.56 -17.28 10.17
CA SER A 656 -13.18 -17.43 10.64
C SER A 656 -12.96 -18.82 11.19
N ILE A 657 -13.96 -19.37 11.88
CA ILE A 657 -13.91 -20.74 12.37
C ILE A 657 -13.96 -21.73 11.20
N LEU A 658 -14.84 -21.52 10.22
CA LEU A 658 -14.88 -22.37 9.02
C LEU A 658 -13.55 -22.37 8.26
N LEU A 659 -12.95 -21.19 8.09
CA LEU A 659 -11.64 -21.04 7.44
C LEU A 659 -10.53 -21.81 8.19
N ARG A 660 -10.47 -21.66 9.51
CA ARG A 660 -9.44 -22.27 10.36
C ARG A 660 -9.59 -23.78 10.51
N ASP A 661 -10.82 -24.29 10.48
CA ASP A 661 -11.12 -25.67 10.79
C ASP A 661 -11.32 -26.55 9.56
N TYR A 662 -11.83 -26.00 8.46
CA TYR A 662 -12.26 -26.73 7.26
C TYR A 662 -11.78 -26.11 5.95
N ASN A 663 -10.77 -25.24 6.00
CA ASN A 663 -10.16 -24.51 4.88
C ASN A 663 -11.04 -23.41 4.25
N ALA A 664 -10.41 -22.60 3.39
CA ALA A 664 -11.04 -21.49 2.69
C ALA A 664 -12.23 -21.89 1.81
N HIS A 665 -12.21 -23.10 1.23
CA HIS A 665 -13.29 -23.58 0.38
C HIS A 665 -14.62 -23.70 1.14
N ALA A 666 -14.59 -24.24 2.37
CA ALA A 666 -15.79 -24.39 3.20
C ALA A 666 -16.37 -23.01 3.59
N ALA A 667 -15.51 -22.07 3.97
CA ALA A 667 -15.91 -20.69 4.26
C ALA A 667 -16.53 -20.00 3.04
N ALA A 668 -15.86 -20.09 1.88
CA ALA A 668 -16.33 -19.50 0.63
C ALA A 668 -17.68 -20.09 0.16
N SER A 669 -17.85 -21.41 0.24
CA SER A 669 -19.11 -22.08 -0.08
C SER A 669 -20.25 -21.62 0.83
N CYS A 670 -20.00 -21.50 2.14
CA CYS A 670 -20.97 -20.98 3.10
C CYS A 670 -21.38 -19.53 2.78
N MET A 671 -20.40 -18.65 2.46
CA MET A 671 -20.67 -17.26 2.06
C MET A 671 -21.53 -17.19 0.79
N ASN A 672 -21.24 -18.01 -0.23
CA ASN A 672 -21.99 -18.03 -1.48
C ASN A 672 -23.46 -18.46 -1.25
N ARG A 673 -23.67 -19.51 -0.44
CA ARG A 673 -25.02 -19.99 -0.09
C ARG A 673 -25.81 -18.94 0.68
N LEU A 674 -25.15 -18.21 1.59
CA LEU A 674 -25.76 -17.11 2.32
C LEU A 674 -26.13 -15.93 1.42
N ALA A 675 -25.23 -15.50 0.53
CA ALA A 675 -25.49 -14.40 -0.39
C ALA A 675 -26.75 -14.67 -1.25
N LYS A 676 -26.84 -15.88 -1.82
CA LYS A 676 -28.00 -16.29 -2.64
C LYS A 676 -29.29 -16.41 -1.83
N LEU A 677 -29.23 -17.02 -0.65
CA LEU A 677 -30.38 -17.13 0.24
C LEU A 677 -30.90 -15.75 0.63
N SER A 678 -30.01 -14.88 1.14
CA SER A 678 -30.40 -13.57 1.65
C SER A 678 -30.98 -12.68 0.57
N ALA A 679 -30.37 -12.64 -0.63
CA ALA A 679 -30.85 -11.81 -1.74
C ALA A 679 -32.29 -12.16 -2.16
N ARG A 680 -32.63 -13.45 -2.21
CA ARG A 680 -33.97 -13.93 -2.60
C ARG A 680 -34.96 -13.81 -1.44
N TRP A 681 -34.53 -14.17 -0.23
CA TRP A 681 -35.38 -14.16 0.96
C TRP A 681 -35.86 -12.75 1.31
N ILE A 682 -34.96 -11.76 1.33
CA ILE A 682 -35.32 -10.40 1.74
C ILE A 682 -36.25 -9.72 0.72
N GLY A 683 -36.09 -10.03 -0.57
CA GLY A 683 -36.97 -9.55 -1.63
C GLY A 683 -38.40 -10.06 -1.49
N ASN A 684 -38.58 -11.31 -1.03
CA ASN A 684 -39.90 -11.89 -0.80
C ASN A 684 -40.50 -11.49 0.56
N HIS A 685 -39.67 -11.36 1.59
CA HIS A 685 -40.12 -10.97 2.93
C HIS A 685 -40.58 -9.50 2.96
N GLY A 686 -39.88 -8.63 2.23
CA GLY A 686 -40.06 -7.19 2.31
C GLY A 686 -39.40 -6.60 3.57
N PHE A 687 -38.54 -5.61 3.38
CA PHE A 687 -37.96 -4.82 4.45
C PHE A 687 -37.84 -3.38 3.95
N SER A 688 -38.48 -2.44 4.65
CA SER A 688 -38.56 -1.04 4.24
C SER A 688 -38.41 -0.13 5.45
N ILE A 689 -37.92 1.08 5.21
CA ILE A 689 -37.88 2.17 6.18
C ILE A 689 -38.89 3.23 5.77
N GLY A 690 -39.78 3.61 6.68
CA GLY A 690 -40.77 4.66 6.50
C GLY A 690 -40.42 5.95 7.23
N ILE A 691 -41.25 6.97 7.04
CA ILE A 691 -41.19 8.19 7.84
C ILE A 691 -41.69 7.95 9.28
N ASP A 692 -42.64 7.02 9.44
CA ASP A 692 -43.21 6.63 10.74
C ASP A 692 -42.15 6.01 11.68
N ASP A 693 -41.15 5.33 11.11
CA ASP A 693 -40.04 4.70 11.84
C ASP A 693 -39.13 5.71 12.56
N VAL A 694 -39.16 6.97 12.10
CA VAL A 694 -38.33 8.07 12.61
C VAL A 694 -39.17 9.19 13.24
N GLN A 695 -40.49 9.01 13.30
CA GLN A 695 -41.38 9.95 13.97
C GLN A 695 -41.24 9.80 15.50
N PRO A 696 -40.90 10.88 16.23
CA PRO A 696 -40.85 10.83 17.69
C PRO A 696 -42.26 10.69 18.26
N GLY A 697 -42.43 9.76 19.21
CA GLY A 697 -43.69 9.65 19.95
C GLY A 697 -43.90 10.83 20.91
N HIS A 698 -45.12 10.95 21.41
CA HIS A 698 -45.51 12.09 22.24
C HIS A 698 -44.77 12.10 23.59
N THR A 699 -44.55 10.91 24.17
CA THR A 699 -43.78 10.74 25.40
C THR A 699 -42.33 11.19 25.23
N LEU A 700 -41.68 10.81 24.11
CA LEU A 700 -40.32 11.22 23.81
C LEU A 700 -40.21 12.73 23.72
N ASN A 701 -41.13 13.40 23.03
CA ASN A 701 -41.08 14.85 22.86
C ASN A 701 -41.21 15.59 24.19
N THR A 702 -42.16 15.18 25.05
CA THR A 702 -42.32 15.79 26.38
C THR A 702 -41.07 15.59 27.25
N GLU A 703 -40.56 14.36 27.36
CA GLU A 703 -39.34 14.11 28.15
C GLU A 703 -38.10 14.79 27.57
N LYS A 704 -38.01 14.89 26.24
CA LYS A 704 -36.93 15.57 25.55
C LYS A 704 -36.91 17.05 25.91
N ASP A 705 -38.06 17.73 25.79
CA ASP A 705 -38.14 19.18 26.03
C ASP A 705 -37.86 19.51 27.51
N GLU A 706 -38.34 18.70 28.45
CA GLU A 706 -38.02 18.82 29.88
C GLU A 706 -36.51 18.66 30.16
N LYS A 707 -35.87 17.65 29.54
CA LYS A 707 -34.42 17.42 29.69
C LYS A 707 -33.59 18.53 29.05
N ILE A 708 -33.98 19.01 27.87
CA ILE A 708 -33.28 20.13 27.22
C ILE A 708 -33.38 21.38 28.10
N TYR A 709 -34.57 21.70 28.62
CA TYR A 709 -34.78 22.86 29.48
C TYR A 709 -33.95 22.80 30.76
N SER A 710 -33.95 21.64 31.45
CA SER A 710 -33.17 21.47 32.68
C SER A 710 -31.66 21.64 32.45
N VAL A 711 -31.13 21.11 31.34
CA VAL A 711 -29.70 21.23 31.00
C VAL A 711 -29.34 22.63 30.52
N TYR A 712 -30.22 23.31 29.80
CA TYR A 712 -30.00 24.70 29.40
C TYR A 712 -29.90 25.61 30.62
N LYS A 713 -30.82 25.44 31.58
CA LYS A 713 -30.76 26.14 32.86
C LYS A 713 -29.45 25.88 33.60
N ALA A 714 -29.02 24.61 33.69
CA ALA A 714 -27.74 24.28 34.30
C ALA A 714 -26.54 24.90 33.56
N CYS A 715 -26.59 25.02 32.23
CA CYS A 715 -25.55 25.70 31.47
C CYS A 715 -25.53 27.21 31.73
N ASP A 716 -26.71 27.83 31.84
CA ASP A 716 -26.85 29.25 32.16
C ASP A 716 -26.32 29.54 33.57
N ASP A 717 -26.61 28.70 34.56
CA ASP A 717 -26.05 28.80 35.92
C ASP A 717 -24.50 28.76 35.90
N ILE A 718 -23.90 27.85 35.11
CA ILE A 718 -22.44 27.76 34.95
C ILE A 718 -21.87 29.01 34.26
N ILE A 719 -22.60 29.58 33.29
CA ILE A 719 -22.21 30.82 32.60
C ILE A 719 -22.30 32.03 33.55
N GLU A 720 -23.29 32.07 34.43
CA GLU A 720 -23.42 33.10 35.46
C GLU A 720 -22.29 33.01 36.49
N GLU A 721 -21.94 31.82 36.99
CA GLU A 721 -20.78 31.60 37.86
C GLU A 721 -19.48 32.09 37.21
N TYR A 722 -19.33 31.85 35.90
CA TYR A 722 -18.20 32.33 35.13
C TYR A 722 -18.19 33.86 35.02
N ASN A 723 -19.32 34.49 34.73
CA ASN A 723 -19.44 35.95 34.63
C ASN A 723 -19.17 36.64 35.98
N GLN A 724 -19.52 35.98 37.10
CA GLN A 724 -19.23 36.42 38.46
C GLN A 724 -17.81 36.08 38.94
N ASN A 725 -16.99 35.41 38.11
CA ASN A 725 -15.66 34.90 38.45
C ASN A 725 -15.63 33.94 39.66
N LYS A 726 -16.72 33.24 39.95
CA LYS A 726 -16.83 32.26 41.05
C LYS A 726 -16.59 30.81 40.61
N LEU A 727 -16.30 30.60 39.32
CA LEU A 727 -16.19 29.25 38.75
C LEU A 727 -14.95 28.50 39.29
N ASN A 728 -15.17 27.34 39.91
CA ASN A 728 -14.10 26.47 40.37
C ASN A 728 -13.31 25.89 39.18
N LEU A 729 -12.03 26.27 39.08
CA LEU A 729 -11.14 25.89 38.00
C LEU A 729 -10.82 24.39 38.01
N LEU A 730 -10.79 23.78 36.84
CA LEU A 730 -10.24 22.44 36.67
C LEU A 730 -8.70 22.50 36.63
N PRO A 731 -8.00 21.48 37.13
CA PRO A 731 -6.54 21.47 37.16
C PRO A 731 -5.96 21.56 35.74
N GLY A 732 -5.07 22.54 35.52
CA GLY A 732 -4.43 22.80 34.22
C GLY A 732 -5.29 23.57 33.20
N CYS A 733 -6.50 24.00 33.57
CA CYS A 733 -7.40 24.76 32.70
C CYS A 733 -7.58 26.21 33.18
N ASP A 734 -7.63 27.13 32.22
CA ASP A 734 -8.05 28.51 32.47
C ASP A 734 -9.56 28.56 32.79
N SER A 735 -10.06 29.68 33.32
CA SER A 735 -11.50 29.87 33.62
C SER A 735 -12.38 29.64 32.39
N ALA A 736 -11.96 30.15 31.22
CA ALA A 736 -12.68 29.96 29.96
C ALA A 736 -12.66 28.51 29.47
N LYS A 737 -11.52 27.81 29.59
CA LYS A 737 -11.42 26.39 29.21
C LYS A 737 -12.23 25.50 30.15
N THR A 738 -12.26 25.83 31.44
CA THR A 738 -13.06 25.15 32.45
C THR A 738 -14.56 25.26 32.14
N LEU A 739 -15.02 26.47 31.77
CA LEU A 739 -16.39 26.71 31.32
C LEU A 739 -16.73 25.83 30.11
N GLU A 740 -15.91 25.85 29.05
CA GLU A 740 -16.17 25.07 27.84
C GLU A 740 -16.21 23.56 28.13
N ALA A 741 -15.31 23.05 28.98
CA ALA A 741 -15.29 21.64 29.36
C ALA A 741 -16.55 21.21 30.12
N ARG A 742 -17.01 22.02 31.09
CA ARG A 742 -18.23 21.73 31.86
C ARG A 742 -19.49 21.77 30.99
N VAL A 743 -19.62 22.81 30.17
CA VAL A 743 -20.77 22.96 29.25
C VAL A 743 -20.78 21.82 28.23
N LEU A 744 -19.64 21.51 27.60
CA LEU A 744 -19.56 20.42 26.64
C LEU A 744 -19.92 19.06 27.26
N LYS A 745 -19.51 18.81 28.51
CA LYS A 745 -19.89 17.60 29.25
C LYS A 745 -21.40 17.54 29.45
N ALA A 746 -22.02 18.62 29.96
CA ALA A 746 -23.47 18.67 30.17
C ALA A 746 -24.26 18.42 28.87
N LEU A 747 -23.82 18.99 27.75
CA LEU A 747 -24.47 18.81 26.45
C LEU A 747 -24.27 17.40 25.86
N ASN A 748 -23.13 16.76 26.10
CA ASN A 748 -22.92 15.36 25.70
C ASN A 748 -23.77 14.40 26.55
N ASP A 749 -23.84 14.63 27.86
CA ASP A 749 -24.67 13.84 28.77
C ASP A 749 -26.16 13.95 28.41
N LEU A 750 -26.63 15.14 28.01
CA LEU A 750 -27.98 15.38 27.49
C LEU A 750 -28.28 14.51 26.25
N ARG A 751 -27.36 14.47 25.29
CA ARG A 751 -27.51 13.65 24.09
C ARG A 751 -27.58 12.16 24.42
N ASP A 752 -26.74 11.69 25.32
CA ASP A 752 -26.74 10.27 25.72
C ASP A 752 -28.00 9.90 26.52
N ALA A 753 -28.53 10.83 27.33
CA ALA A 753 -29.78 10.65 28.06
C ALA A 753 -30.99 10.58 27.12
N THR A 754 -31.09 11.49 26.16
CA THR A 754 -32.16 11.51 25.15
C THR A 754 -32.09 10.29 24.23
N ALA A 755 -30.88 9.86 23.84
CA ALA A 755 -30.69 8.62 23.08
C ALA A 755 -31.22 7.39 23.82
N LYS A 756 -30.97 7.27 25.13
CA LYS A 756 -31.48 6.15 25.94
C LYS A 756 -33.00 6.12 26.02
N VAL A 757 -33.66 7.27 26.10
CA VAL A 757 -35.13 7.35 26.08
C VAL A 757 -35.64 6.92 24.70
N CYS A 758 -35.08 7.50 23.64
CA CYS A 758 -35.44 7.17 22.26
C CYS A 758 -35.37 5.65 22.02
N MET A 759 -34.27 5.00 22.39
CA MET A 759 -34.09 3.56 22.15
C MET A 759 -35.04 2.67 22.96
N LYS A 760 -35.58 3.14 24.09
CA LYS A 760 -36.56 2.40 24.89
C LYS A 760 -37.98 2.52 24.34
N GLU A 761 -38.31 3.66 23.74
CA GLU A 761 -39.64 3.93 23.20
C GLU A 761 -39.88 3.25 21.85
N LEU A 762 -38.84 3.10 21.04
CA LEU A 762 -38.97 2.50 19.71
C LEU A 762 -39.46 1.06 19.77
N HIS A 763 -40.44 0.75 18.93
CA HIS A 763 -40.96 -0.61 18.78
C HIS A 763 -39.87 -1.55 18.25
N TRP A 764 -39.86 -2.81 18.72
CA TRP A 764 -38.84 -3.80 18.35
C TRP A 764 -38.83 -4.17 16.85
N ARG A 765 -39.93 -3.93 16.12
CA ARG A 765 -40.00 -4.10 14.65
C ARG A 765 -39.48 -2.91 13.85
N ASN A 766 -39.11 -1.81 14.51
CA ASN A 766 -38.67 -0.61 13.82
C ASN A 766 -37.42 -0.89 12.96
N SER A 767 -37.45 -0.52 11.68
CA SER A 767 -36.42 -0.89 10.72
C SER A 767 -35.02 -0.33 11.05
N PRO A 768 -34.84 0.97 11.40
CA PRO A 768 -33.56 1.51 11.87
C PRO A 768 -33.02 0.80 13.12
N LEU A 769 -33.90 0.43 14.05
CA LEU A 769 -33.53 -0.28 15.26
C LEU A 769 -32.94 -1.65 14.92
N ILE A 770 -33.61 -2.41 14.03
CA ILE A 770 -33.15 -3.71 13.56
C ILE A 770 -31.78 -3.57 12.87
N MET A 771 -31.61 -2.60 11.97
CA MET A 771 -30.34 -2.37 11.27
C MET A 771 -29.19 -2.05 12.24
N SER A 772 -29.47 -1.25 13.28
CA SER A 772 -28.50 -0.95 14.32
C SER A 772 -28.16 -2.17 15.19
N GLN A 773 -29.15 -2.99 15.54
CA GLN A 773 -28.95 -4.20 16.36
C GLN A 773 -28.19 -5.29 15.62
N CYS A 774 -28.56 -5.59 14.36
CA CYS A 774 -27.84 -6.56 13.53
C CYS A 774 -26.45 -6.03 13.11
N GLY A 775 -26.29 -4.69 13.09
CA GLY A 775 -25.05 -4.04 12.73
C GLY A 775 -24.81 -3.94 11.23
N SER A 776 -25.86 -3.97 10.40
CA SER A 776 -25.77 -3.79 8.95
C SER A 776 -25.32 -2.38 8.59
N LYS A 777 -26.11 -1.38 8.96
CA LYS A 777 -25.80 0.04 8.77
C LYS A 777 -26.47 0.88 9.86
N GLY A 778 -25.80 1.95 10.26
CA GLY A 778 -26.27 2.83 11.32
C GLY A 778 -25.80 2.43 12.72
N SER A 779 -26.02 3.34 13.65
CA SER A 779 -25.69 3.18 15.07
C SER A 779 -26.86 3.72 15.91
N PRO A 780 -26.93 3.38 17.21
CA PRO A 780 -27.94 3.96 18.10
C PRO A 780 -27.87 5.51 18.12
N MET A 781 -26.67 6.06 17.91
CA MET A 781 -26.48 7.50 17.81
C MET A 781 -27.16 8.09 16.57
N ASN A 782 -27.05 7.42 15.41
CA ASN A 782 -27.68 7.92 14.17
C ASN A 782 -29.20 7.96 14.31
N ILE A 783 -29.79 6.94 14.95
CA ILE A 783 -31.24 6.90 15.23
C ILE A 783 -31.62 8.06 16.17
N SER A 784 -30.87 8.25 17.24
CA SER A 784 -31.09 9.36 18.17
C SER A 784 -31.02 10.73 17.49
N GLN A 785 -30.13 10.92 16.51
CA GLN A 785 -30.01 12.18 15.77
C GLN A 785 -31.19 12.44 14.82
N MET A 786 -31.74 11.38 14.24
CA MET A 786 -32.90 11.48 13.35
C MET A 786 -34.18 11.77 14.14
N ILE A 787 -34.35 11.18 15.32
CA ILE A 787 -35.60 11.19 16.08
C ILE A 787 -35.58 12.21 17.23
N ALA A 788 -34.56 12.15 18.10
CA ALA A 788 -34.50 12.91 19.34
C ALA A 788 -33.82 14.29 19.19
N CYS A 789 -32.49 14.33 19.05
CA CYS A 789 -31.75 15.58 18.83
C CYS A 789 -30.39 15.31 18.17
N VAL A 790 -29.93 16.23 17.32
CA VAL A 790 -28.63 16.09 16.63
C VAL A 790 -27.45 16.27 17.60
N GLY A 791 -27.56 17.21 18.54
CA GLY A 791 -26.58 17.50 19.57
C GLY A 791 -25.51 18.52 19.17
N GLN A 792 -24.45 18.62 19.98
CA GLN A 792 -23.39 19.62 19.81
C GLN A 792 -22.56 19.39 18.53
N GLN A 793 -22.45 20.43 17.70
CA GLN A 793 -21.53 20.46 16.56
C GLN A 793 -20.18 21.00 17.00
N ASN A 794 -19.14 20.16 16.90
CA ASN A 794 -17.78 20.55 17.25
C ASN A 794 -17.01 20.92 15.98
N VAL A 795 -16.23 21.99 16.04
CA VAL A 795 -15.32 22.43 14.99
C VAL A 795 -13.90 22.45 15.56
N ASN A 796 -12.97 21.70 14.97
CA ASN A 796 -11.61 21.50 15.48
C ASN A 796 -11.58 21.05 16.96
N GLY A 797 -12.53 20.22 17.38
CA GLY A 797 -12.60 19.69 18.75
C GLY A 797 -13.08 20.69 19.82
N GLN A 798 -13.52 21.88 19.41
CA GLN A 798 -14.14 22.88 20.30
C GLN A 798 -15.56 23.22 19.81
N ARG A 799 -16.34 23.91 20.64
CA ARG A 799 -17.62 24.50 20.21
C ARG A 799 -17.38 25.57 19.15
N ALA A 800 -18.42 25.96 18.42
CA ALA A 800 -18.28 26.86 17.28
C ALA A 800 -17.51 28.15 17.65
N PRO A 801 -16.41 28.49 16.94
CA PRO A 801 -15.63 29.67 17.23
C PRO A 801 -16.39 30.95 16.87
N ASN A 802 -15.88 32.09 17.35
CA ASN A 802 -16.43 33.39 16.98
C ASN A 802 -15.98 33.75 15.56
N GLY A 803 -16.92 33.72 14.60
CA GLY A 803 -16.67 34.20 13.23
C GLY A 803 -16.78 35.73 13.09
N PHE A 804 -17.42 36.40 14.05
CA PHE A 804 -17.56 37.85 14.13
C PHE A 804 -16.97 38.38 15.44
N ILE A 805 -16.91 39.71 15.58
CA ILE A 805 -16.41 40.38 16.79
C ILE A 805 -17.22 39.90 18.02
N ASP A 806 -16.56 39.14 18.90
CA ASP A 806 -17.08 38.56 20.14
C ASP A 806 -18.34 37.68 20.00
N ARG A 807 -18.69 37.19 18.80
CA ARG A 807 -19.85 36.31 18.59
C ARG A 807 -19.68 35.36 17.40
N SER A 808 -20.43 34.28 17.41
CA SER A 808 -20.45 33.28 16.32
C SER A 808 -21.21 33.76 15.09
N LEU A 809 -22.43 34.28 15.28
CA LEU A 809 -23.32 34.80 14.24
C LEU A 809 -23.94 36.15 14.64
N PRO A 810 -24.35 37.00 13.67
CA PRO A 810 -24.99 38.28 13.97
C PRO A 810 -26.32 38.18 14.71
N HIS A 811 -26.98 37.03 14.61
CA HIS A 811 -28.26 36.73 15.28
C HIS A 811 -28.15 36.59 16.80
N PHE A 812 -26.94 36.40 17.32
CA PHE A 812 -26.71 36.27 18.76
C PHE A 812 -26.09 37.56 19.35
N PRO A 813 -26.37 37.85 20.64
CA PRO A 813 -25.72 38.94 21.35
C PRO A 813 -24.19 38.76 21.42
N LYS A 814 -23.47 39.89 21.50
CA LYS A 814 -22.01 39.88 21.71
C LYS A 814 -21.67 39.20 23.03
N LYS A 815 -20.56 38.45 23.06
CA LYS A 815 -20.06 37.68 24.21
C LYS A 815 -20.98 36.57 24.72
N SER A 816 -22.04 36.22 23.97
CA SER A 816 -22.91 35.12 24.34
C SER A 816 -22.18 33.76 24.28
N LYS A 817 -22.35 32.97 25.34
CA LYS A 817 -21.76 31.62 25.48
C LYS A 817 -22.79 30.51 25.64
N ILE A 818 -24.08 30.87 25.50
CA ILE A 818 -25.21 29.94 25.56
C ILE A 818 -25.04 28.77 24.57
N PRO A 819 -25.61 27.58 24.85
CA PRO A 819 -25.52 26.41 23.98
C PRO A 819 -25.86 26.70 22.50
N ALA A 820 -27.01 27.32 22.24
CA ALA A 820 -27.49 27.62 20.89
C ALA A 820 -26.57 28.56 20.10
N ALA A 821 -25.97 29.55 20.76
CA ALA A 821 -25.05 30.50 20.13
C ALA A 821 -23.72 29.85 19.71
N ARG A 822 -23.39 28.65 20.21
CA ARG A 822 -22.11 27.99 19.97
C ARG A 822 -22.28 26.61 19.33
N GLY A 823 -23.36 26.42 18.58
CA GLY A 823 -23.54 25.24 17.72
C GLY A 823 -24.16 24.02 18.37
N PHE A 824 -24.88 24.17 19.49
CA PHE A 824 -25.75 23.10 19.96
C PHE A 824 -27.04 23.07 19.13
N VAL A 825 -27.36 21.90 18.57
CA VAL A 825 -28.56 21.66 17.75
C VAL A 825 -29.54 20.83 18.56
N ALA A 826 -30.63 21.47 19.00
CA ALA A 826 -31.66 20.85 19.83
C ALA A 826 -32.64 20.03 18.99
N ASN A 827 -32.90 20.48 17.76
CA ASN A 827 -33.78 19.80 16.83
C ASN A 827 -33.18 18.49 16.29
N SER A 828 -34.07 17.59 15.88
CA SER A 828 -33.72 16.38 15.15
C SER A 828 -33.83 16.60 13.63
N PHE A 829 -33.34 15.65 12.83
CA PHE A 829 -33.55 15.73 11.38
C PHE A 829 -35.03 15.60 10.99
N TYR A 830 -35.83 14.89 11.80
CA TYR A 830 -37.28 14.80 11.60
C TYR A 830 -37.99 16.13 11.87
N SER A 831 -37.68 16.81 12.99
CA SER A 831 -38.31 18.09 13.32
C SER A 831 -37.90 19.22 12.38
N GLY A 832 -36.73 19.09 11.75
CA GLY A 832 -36.14 20.12 10.89
C GLY A 832 -35.27 21.09 11.67
N LEU A 833 -34.17 21.52 11.05
CA LEU A 833 -33.19 22.43 11.65
C LEU A 833 -33.59 23.88 11.44
N THR A 834 -33.40 24.73 12.45
CA THR A 834 -33.49 26.19 12.29
C THR A 834 -32.33 26.72 11.44
N ALA A 835 -32.45 27.94 10.90
CA ALA A 835 -31.42 28.52 10.03
C ALA A 835 -30.03 28.62 10.71
N THR A 836 -29.98 28.98 12.00
CA THR A 836 -28.73 29.06 12.77
C THR A 836 -28.15 27.67 13.05
N GLU A 837 -28.97 26.70 13.42
CA GLU A 837 -28.56 25.30 13.62
C GLU A 837 -28.04 24.67 12.33
N PHE A 838 -28.73 24.89 11.20
CA PHE A 838 -28.33 24.40 9.89
C PHE A 838 -26.94 24.93 9.50
N PHE A 839 -26.67 26.21 9.76
CA PHE A 839 -25.35 26.80 9.51
C PHE A 839 -24.25 26.12 10.35
N PHE A 840 -24.47 25.94 11.65
CA PHE A 840 -23.49 25.26 12.51
C PHE A 840 -23.30 23.78 12.15
N HIS A 841 -24.37 23.08 11.76
CA HIS A 841 -24.28 21.72 11.26
C HIS A 841 -23.47 21.64 9.97
N THR A 842 -23.68 22.58 9.05
CA THR A 842 -22.91 22.67 7.79
C THR A 842 -21.43 22.94 8.05
N MET A 843 -21.09 23.75 9.06
CA MET A 843 -19.69 23.96 9.46
C MET A 843 -19.02 22.66 9.89
N GLY A 844 -19.65 21.90 10.79
CA GLY A 844 -19.13 20.60 11.25
C GLY A 844 -19.04 19.57 10.12
N GLY A 845 -20.04 19.54 9.23
CA GLY A 845 -20.03 18.66 8.06
C GLY A 845 -18.90 18.98 7.08
N ARG A 846 -18.65 20.25 6.79
CA ARG A 846 -17.58 20.68 5.87
C ARG A 846 -16.19 20.33 6.41
N GLU A 847 -15.96 20.43 7.71
CA GLU A 847 -14.69 19.99 8.33
C GLU A 847 -14.42 18.51 8.03
N GLY A 848 -15.41 17.63 8.25
CA GLY A 848 -15.27 16.20 7.97
C GLY A 848 -14.97 15.88 6.49
N LEU A 849 -15.59 16.64 5.57
CA LEU A 849 -15.33 16.51 4.12
C LEU A 849 -13.91 16.94 3.74
N VAL A 850 -13.45 18.08 4.26
CA VAL A 850 -12.09 18.58 4.01
C VAL A 850 -11.04 17.65 4.62
N ASP A 851 -11.30 17.16 5.83
CA ASP A 851 -10.44 16.20 6.53
C ASP A 851 -10.26 14.91 5.71
N THR A 852 -11.31 14.45 5.03
CA THR A 852 -11.23 13.30 4.12
C THR A 852 -10.32 13.59 2.92
N ALA A 853 -10.44 14.78 2.31
CA ALA A 853 -9.62 15.15 1.15
C ALA A 853 -8.12 15.28 1.49
N VAL A 854 -7.79 15.98 2.59
CA VAL A 854 -6.39 16.20 3.00
C VAL A 854 -5.71 14.90 3.41
N LYS A 855 -6.40 14.04 4.18
CA LYS A 855 -5.80 12.79 4.68
C LYS A 855 -5.35 11.85 3.59
N THR A 856 -6.07 11.76 2.48
CA THR A 856 -5.73 10.83 1.39
C THR A 856 -4.32 11.09 0.83
N ALA A 857 -3.90 12.36 0.74
CA ALA A 857 -2.59 12.73 0.23
C ALA A 857 -1.47 12.41 1.23
N ASP A 858 -1.64 12.79 2.49
CA ASP A 858 -0.60 12.63 3.52
C ASP A 858 -0.36 11.17 3.89
N THR A 859 -1.44 10.40 4.03
CA THR A 859 -1.38 8.96 4.35
C THR A 859 -0.76 8.16 3.21
N GLY A 860 -1.11 8.48 1.96
CA GLY A 860 -0.49 7.89 0.77
C GLY A 860 1.01 8.18 0.69
N TYR A 861 1.43 9.40 1.04
CA TYR A 861 2.85 9.76 1.10
C TYR A 861 3.59 9.01 2.22
N MET A 862 2.98 8.91 3.40
CA MET A 862 3.52 8.16 4.54
C MET A 862 3.70 6.68 4.21
N SER A 863 2.64 6.03 3.72
CA SER A 863 2.64 4.63 3.28
C SER A 863 3.77 4.36 2.28
N ARG A 864 3.89 5.19 1.23
CA ARG A 864 4.95 5.07 0.23
C ARG A 864 6.35 5.15 0.83
N ARG A 865 6.57 6.04 1.80
CA ARG A 865 7.87 6.17 2.48
C ARG A 865 8.19 4.95 3.34
N LEU A 866 7.20 4.37 4.02
CA LEU A 866 7.38 3.16 4.81
C LEU A 866 7.71 1.96 3.92
N ILE A 867 6.97 1.79 2.81
CA ILE A 867 7.24 0.72 1.84
C ILE A 867 8.68 0.84 1.32
N LYS A 868 9.13 2.03 0.94
CA LYS A 868 10.51 2.21 0.44
C LYS A 868 11.60 1.96 1.47
N ALA A 869 11.31 2.04 2.76
CA ALA A 869 12.26 1.70 3.81
C ALA A 869 12.29 0.21 4.15
N LEU A 870 11.19 -0.51 3.90
CA LEU A 870 10.97 -1.88 4.35
C LEU A 870 10.85 -2.90 3.19
N GLU A 871 10.92 -2.47 1.93
CA GLU A 871 10.70 -3.36 0.77
C GLU A 871 11.72 -4.49 0.65
N ASP A 872 12.94 -4.29 1.13
CA ASP A 872 14.03 -5.27 1.05
C ASP A 872 13.98 -6.32 2.17
N LEU A 873 13.08 -6.18 3.15
CA LEU A 873 13.02 -7.07 4.31
C LEU A 873 12.21 -8.32 4.01
N SER A 874 12.88 -9.46 4.08
CA SER A 874 12.30 -10.78 3.89
C SER A 874 12.77 -11.77 4.97
N ILE A 875 11.95 -12.78 5.22
CA ILE A 875 12.30 -13.89 6.10
C ILE A 875 13.10 -14.90 5.30
N GLN A 876 14.25 -15.30 5.81
CA GLN A 876 15.09 -16.32 5.21
C GLN A 876 14.69 -17.71 5.74
N TYR A 877 15.14 -18.76 5.05
CA TYR A 877 14.81 -20.15 5.42
C TYR A 877 15.32 -20.56 6.82
N ASP A 878 16.28 -19.83 7.38
CA ASP A 878 16.77 -20.01 8.75
C ASP A 878 15.91 -19.31 9.81
N GLY A 879 14.78 -18.70 9.42
CA GLY A 879 13.86 -17.97 10.31
C GLY A 879 14.28 -16.54 10.64
N THR A 880 15.44 -16.09 10.14
CA THR A 880 15.95 -14.73 10.37
C THR A 880 15.32 -13.72 9.40
N VAL A 881 15.13 -12.48 9.86
CA VAL A 881 14.71 -11.37 9.01
C VAL A 881 15.95 -10.61 8.55
N ARG A 882 16.18 -10.56 7.23
CA ARG A 882 17.35 -9.93 6.64
C ARG A 882 16.98 -8.86 5.62
N ASN A 883 17.87 -7.89 5.45
CA ASN A 883 17.82 -6.93 4.35
C ASN A 883 18.50 -7.50 3.09
N ALA A 884 18.41 -6.79 1.96
CA ALA A 884 19.05 -7.18 0.69
C ALA A 884 20.58 -7.33 0.77
N SER A 885 21.24 -6.63 1.70
CA SER A 885 22.69 -6.74 1.95
C SER A 885 23.08 -7.97 2.78
N GLY A 886 22.10 -8.75 3.27
CA GLY A 886 22.32 -9.91 4.15
C GLY A 886 22.49 -9.57 5.63
N GLY A 887 22.32 -8.30 6.02
CA GLY A 887 22.31 -7.85 7.40
C GLY A 887 21.06 -8.34 8.12
N VAL A 888 21.24 -8.97 9.29
CA VAL A 888 20.16 -9.49 10.13
C VAL A 888 19.56 -8.36 10.96
N LEU A 889 18.25 -8.15 10.85
CA LEU A 889 17.50 -7.22 11.71
C LEU A 889 16.90 -7.95 12.92
N GLN A 890 16.33 -9.13 12.70
CA GLN A 890 15.75 -9.97 13.75
C GLN A 890 16.24 -11.40 13.56
N PHE A 891 16.67 -12.05 14.64
CA PHE A 891 17.05 -13.46 14.63
C PHE A 891 15.84 -14.38 14.48
N LEU A 892 14.70 -13.95 15.02
CA LEU A 892 13.42 -14.63 14.88
C LEU A 892 12.36 -13.56 14.65
N TYR A 893 11.54 -13.74 13.62
CA TYR A 893 10.48 -12.81 13.31
C TYR A 893 9.55 -12.60 14.51
N GLY A 894 9.35 -11.35 14.94
CA GLY A 894 8.44 -11.02 16.06
C GLY A 894 8.85 -11.57 17.44
N GLY A 895 9.98 -12.29 17.54
CA GLY A 895 10.39 -13.02 18.73
C GLY A 895 9.70 -14.38 18.93
N ASP A 896 8.69 -14.73 18.13
CA ASP A 896 7.94 -15.97 18.21
C ASP A 896 7.91 -16.79 16.90
N GLY A 897 8.25 -16.19 15.75
CA GLY A 897 8.29 -16.82 14.45
C GLY A 897 6.91 -17.12 13.86
N MET A 898 5.86 -16.44 14.33
CA MET A 898 4.48 -16.77 14.00
C MET A 898 3.88 -15.80 12.96
N ASP A 899 2.94 -16.29 12.13
CA ASP A 899 2.25 -15.48 11.12
C ASP A 899 1.03 -14.73 11.70
N PRO A 900 1.02 -13.39 11.74
CA PRO A 900 -0.09 -12.58 12.27
C PRO A 900 -1.45 -12.91 11.64
N THR A 901 -1.46 -13.33 10.37
CA THR A 901 -2.69 -13.65 9.61
C THR A 901 -3.42 -14.87 10.18
N LYS A 902 -2.67 -15.81 10.77
CA LYS A 902 -3.20 -17.10 11.25
C LYS A 902 -3.48 -17.13 12.77
N MET A 903 -3.31 -15.99 13.46
CA MET A 903 -3.50 -15.88 14.91
C MET A 903 -4.98 -16.00 15.31
N GLU A 904 -5.28 -16.85 16.30
CA GLU A 904 -6.65 -17.10 16.75
C GLU A 904 -7.09 -16.18 17.89
N GLY A 905 -6.20 -15.89 18.85
CA GLY A 905 -6.53 -15.14 20.05
C GLY A 905 -6.65 -13.64 19.82
N ASN A 906 -7.44 -12.99 20.68
CA ASN A 906 -7.65 -11.53 20.66
C ASN A 906 -6.38 -10.76 21.08
N MET A 907 -5.54 -11.36 21.94
CA MET A 907 -4.26 -10.79 22.38
C MET A 907 -3.07 -11.19 21.49
N GLY A 908 -3.33 -11.70 20.28
CA GLY A 908 -2.28 -12.20 19.39
C GLY A 908 -1.77 -13.59 19.74
N GLU A 909 -2.50 -14.34 20.57
CA GLU A 909 -2.16 -15.72 20.88
C GLU A 909 -2.39 -16.65 19.67
N PRO A 910 -1.54 -17.67 19.49
CA PRO A 910 -1.63 -18.54 18.32
C PRO A 910 -2.90 -19.38 18.32
N LEU A 911 -3.38 -19.85 19.47
CA LEU A 911 -4.54 -20.74 19.59
C LEU A 911 -5.55 -20.21 20.60
N ASN A 912 -6.84 -20.51 20.38
CA ASN A 912 -7.88 -20.35 21.40
C ASN A 912 -8.17 -21.73 22.02
N PHE A 913 -7.60 -22.00 23.20
CA PHE A 913 -7.69 -23.31 23.85
C PHE A 913 -9.12 -23.68 24.28
N GLU A 914 -9.89 -22.73 24.82
CA GLU A 914 -11.28 -22.97 25.25
C GLU A 914 -12.14 -23.46 24.10
N ARG A 915 -12.05 -22.79 22.94
CA ARG A 915 -12.78 -23.16 21.73
C ARG A 915 -12.35 -24.52 21.19
N LEU A 916 -11.04 -24.78 21.13
CA LEU A 916 -10.52 -26.06 20.65
C LEU A 916 -10.97 -27.23 21.53
N TYR A 917 -10.91 -27.03 22.84
CA TYR A 917 -11.38 -28.00 23.81
C TYR A 917 -12.88 -28.28 23.66
N PHE A 918 -13.70 -27.22 23.51
CA PHE A 918 -15.13 -27.35 23.23
C PHE A 918 -15.41 -28.13 21.94
N LYS A 919 -14.69 -27.82 20.85
CA LYS A 919 -14.80 -28.54 19.57
C LYS A 919 -14.53 -30.03 19.73
N ILE A 920 -13.48 -30.39 20.46
CA ILE A 920 -13.09 -31.80 20.62
C ILE A 920 -14.07 -32.57 21.47
N LYS A 921 -14.58 -31.96 22.55
CA LYS A 921 -15.69 -32.53 23.32
C LYS A 921 -16.94 -32.77 22.48
N ALA A 922 -17.24 -31.89 21.53
CA ALA A 922 -18.41 -32.01 20.66
C ALA A 922 -18.24 -33.05 19.53
N THR A 923 -17.04 -33.16 18.96
CA THR A 923 -16.73 -34.05 17.83
C THR A 923 -16.38 -35.48 18.25
N CYS A 924 -15.77 -35.65 19.42
CA CYS A 924 -15.46 -36.95 20.03
C CYS A 924 -16.31 -37.13 21.30
N PRO A 925 -17.62 -37.41 21.20
CA PRO A 925 -18.44 -37.63 22.38
C PRO A 925 -17.97 -38.86 23.16
N PRO A 926 -18.08 -38.87 24.50
CA PRO A 926 -17.73 -40.04 25.31
C PRO A 926 -18.65 -41.20 24.94
N THR A 927 -18.09 -42.25 24.36
CA THR A 927 -18.83 -43.51 24.13
C THR A 927 -18.99 -44.22 25.48
N ARG A 928 -20.13 -44.89 25.73
CA ARG A 928 -20.43 -45.57 27.01
C ARG A 928 -19.35 -46.57 27.48
N ALA A 929 -18.45 -46.98 26.58
CA ALA A 929 -17.35 -47.92 26.86
C ALA A 929 -16.06 -47.25 27.38
N HIS A 930 -15.89 -45.91 27.28
CA HIS A 930 -14.66 -45.23 27.68
C HIS A 930 -14.79 -44.61 29.08
N LEU A 931 -13.90 -45.01 29.99
CA LEU A 931 -13.78 -44.47 31.34
C LEU A 931 -13.25 -43.03 31.28
N ASN A 932 -13.80 -42.16 32.13
CA ASN A 932 -13.29 -40.80 32.33
C ASN A 932 -12.04 -40.84 33.18
N LEU A 933 -11.05 -40.02 32.82
CA LEU A 933 -9.76 -40.00 33.50
C LEU A 933 -9.88 -39.37 34.91
N SER A 934 -9.00 -39.79 35.81
CA SER A 934 -8.77 -39.11 37.08
C SER A 934 -7.93 -37.83 36.87
N PRO A 935 -8.03 -36.81 37.75
CA PRO A 935 -7.15 -35.64 37.74
C PRO A 935 -5.66 -35.96 37.59
N GLU A 936 -5.21 -37.02 38.27
CA GLU A 936 -3.82 -37.47 38.31
C GLU A 936 -3.39 -38.10 36.99
N GLU A 937 -4.25 -38.92 36.39
CA GLU A 937 -4.04 -39.53 35.07
C GLU A 937 -3.97 -38.47 33.95
N VAL A 938 -4.80 -37.43 34.04
CA VAL A 938 -4.71 -36.30 33.08
C VAL A 938 -3.36 -35.59 33.23
N SER A 939 -2.92 -35.31 34.46
CA SER A 939 -1.65 -34.63 34.71
C SER A 939 -0.45 -35.47 34.23
N SER A 940 -0.44 -36.78 34.51
CA SER A 940 0.64 -37.68 34.12
C SER A 940 0.74 -37.80 32.59
N PHE A 941 -0.40 -38.00 31.90
CA PHE A 941 -0.44 -38.09 30.45
C PHE A 941 0.02 -36.81 29.75
N VAL A 942 -0.39 -35.64 30.27
CA VAL A 942 0.02 -34.35 29.71
C VAL A 942 1.53 -34.15 29.86
N LYS A 943 2.09 -34.44 31.04
CA LYS A 943 3.54 -34.35 31.28
C LYS A 943 4.32 -35.30 30.39
N GLU A 944 3.83 -36.52 30.21
CA GLU A 944 4.43 -37.51 29.32
C GLU A 944 4.39 -37.04 27.85
N ARG A 945 3.27 -36.50 27.38
CA ARG A 945 3.16 -36.07 25.98
C ARG A 945 4.01 -34.83 25.67
N LEU A 946 4.14 -33.90 26.62
CA LEU A 946 4.93 -32.67 26.47
C LEU A 946 6.44 -32.89 26.58
N SER A 947 6.87 -34.00 27.22
CA SER A 947 8.28 -34.39 27.34
C SER A 947 8.82 -35.11 26.10
N ARG A 948 7.94 -35.73 25.29
CA ARG A 948 8.33 -36.32 24.00
C ARG A 948 8.86 -35.23 23.05
N PRO A 949 10.05 -35.42 22.44
CA PRO A 949 10.51 -34.53 21.38
C PRO A 949 9.60 -34.71 20.17
N ASP A 950 8.97 -33.62 19.71
CA ASP A 950 8.12 -33.66 18.52
C ASP A 950 8.98 -34.00 17.29
N MET A 951 8.51 -34.95 16.46
CA MET A 951 9.22 -35.59 15.34
C MET A 951 9.64 -34.66 14.17
N THR A 952 9.53 -33.34 14.30
CA THR A 952 9.90 -32.39 13.25
C THR A 952 11.36 -31.95 13.38
N LEU A 953 12.10 -32.01 12.27
CA LEU A 953 13.53 -31.66 12.17
C LEU A 953 13.88 -30.23 12.65
N ASP A 954 12.92 -29.29 12.66
CA ASP A 954 13.14 -27.88 13.03
C ASP A 954 12.25 -27.42 14.21
N GLY A 955 12.73 -27.65 15.43
CA GLY A 955 12.32 -26.92 16.64
C GLY A 955 10.93 -27.27 17.19
N GLY A 956 10.92 -28.04 18.28
CA GLY A 956 9.72 -28.35 19.08
C GLY A 956 8.98 -27.10 19.58
N CYS A 957 7.81 -27.29 20.19
CA CYS A 957 7.00 -26.16 20.66
C CYS A 957 7.79 -25.22 21.59
N SER A 958 7.54 -23.91 21.48
CA SER A 958 8.17 -22.91 22.36
C SER A 958 7.86 -23.19 23.83
N VAL A 959 8.80 -22.86 24.72
CA VAL A 959 8.64 -23.05 26.18
C VAL A 959 7.39 -22.34 26.69
N ARG A 960 7.13 -21.12 26.19
CA ARG A 960 5.94 -20.34 26.53
C ARG A 960 4.64 -21.03 26.11
N PHE A 961 4.61 -21.66 24.94
CA PHE A 961 3.45 -22.43 24.49
C PHE A 961 3.19 -23.63 25.38
N LYS A 962 4.24 -24.39 25.73
CA LYS A 962 4.12 -25.55 26.64
C LYS A 962 3.57 -25.14 28.02
N GLN A 963 4.07 -24.02 28.56
CA GLN A 963 3.59 -23.45 29.83
C GLN A 963 2.13 -22.98 29.74
N SER A 964 1.74 -22.28 28.68
CA SER A 964 0.37 -21.82 28.51
C SER A 964 -0.63 -22.99 28.39
N LEU A 965 -0.25 -24.03 27.65
CA LEU A 965 -1.03 -25.25 27.50
C LEU A 965 -1.15 -26.02 28.83
N SER A 966 -0.05 -26.11 29.61
CA SER A 966 -0.10 -26.76 30.93
C SER A 966 -0.98 -26.00 31.90
N THR A 967 -0.86 -24.66 31.98
CA THR A 967 -1.71 -23.84 32.85
C THR A 967 -3.19 -23.95 32.46
N PHE A 968 -3.52 -23.98 31.18
CA PHE A 968 -4.90 -24.20 30.74
C PHE A 968 -5.45 -25.56 31.21
N LEU A 969 -4.66 -26.62 31.07
CA LEU A 969 -5.06 -27.97 31.48
C LEU A 969 -5.14 -28.10 33.01
N GLU A 970 -4.25 -27.45 33.76
CA GLU A 970 -4.32 -27.35 35.22
C GLU A 970 -5.62 -26.69 35.68
N ASN A 971 -6.04 -25.59 35.05
CA ASN A 971 -7.33 -24.95 35.35
C ASN A 971 -8.53 -25.88 35.06
N GLN A 972 -8.45 -26.71 34.01
CA GLN A 972 -9.48 -27.71 33.72
C GLN A 972 -9.49 -28.84 34.77
N ILE A 973 -8.32 -29.28 35.23
CA ILE A 973 -8.17 -30.26 36.31
C ILE A 973 -8.73 -29.70 37.62
N GLU A 974 -8.50 -28.43 37.91
CA GLU A 974 -9.05 -27.75 39.08
C GLU A 974 -10.58 -27.68 39.03
N SER A 975 -11.15 -27.34 37.87
CA SER A 975 -12.60 -27.40 37.65
C SER A 975 -13.17 -28.81 37.86
N LEU A 976 -12.47 -29.84 37.36
CA LEU A 976 -12.87 -31.24 37.51
C LEU A 976 -12.80 -31.71 38.97
N THR A 977 -11.77 -31.31 39.71
CA THR A 977 -11.63 -31.62 41.15
C THR A 977 -12.67 -30.89 41.98
N ASN A 978 -12.93 -29.61 41.71
CA ASN A 978 -13.97 -28.82 42.40
C ASN A 978 -15.38 -29.38 42.16
N THR A 979 -15.69 -29.77 40.92
CA THR A 979 -16.97 -30.42 40.60
C THR A 979 -17.09 -31.78 41.28
N ARG A 980 -16.06 -32.62 41.24
CA ARG A 980 -16.05 -33.90 41.97
C ARG A 980 -16.24 -33.71 43.48
N LYS A 981 -15.51 -32.78 44.12
CA LYS A 981 -15.65 -32.48 45.56
C LYS A 981 -17.08 -32.08 45.92
N ARG A 982 -17.68 -31.15 45.17
CA ARG A 982 -19.07 -30.69 45.40
C ARG A 982 -20.09 -31.81 45.36
N PHE A 983 -19.92 -32.80 44.47
CA PHE A 983 -20.85 -33.93 44.33
C PHE A 983 -20.49 -35.15 45.20
N LEU A 984 -19.26 -35.25 45.71
CA LEU A 984 -18.80 -36.34 46.58
C LEU A 984 -18.95 -36.02 48.08
N GLU A 985 -19.04 -34.74 48.48
CA GLU A 985 -19.28 -34.33 49.88
C GLU A 985 -20.73 -34.56 50.35
N GLU A 986 -21.69 -34.70 49.42
CA GLU A 986 -23.04 -35.18 49.74
C GLU A 986 -23.02 -36.71 49.92
N LYS A 987 -23.01 -37.14 51.20
CA LYS A 987 -23.04 -38.55 51.62
C LYS A 987 -24.24 -39.32 51.04
N ASN A 988 -24.10 -39.85 49.84
CA ASN A 988 -24.70 -41.09 49.34
C ASN A 988 -24.08 -41.41 47.97
N SER A 989 -23.12 -42.35 47.99
CA SER A 989 -22.40 -42.89 46.83
C SER A 989 -23.34 -43.69 45.92
N SER A 990 -24.21 -42.99 45.19
CA SER A 990 -24.83 -43.56 44.01
C SER A 990 -23.88 -43.33 42.82
N GLY A 991 -23.64 -44.35 41.99
CA GLY A 991 -22.92 -44.21 40.72
C GLY A 991 -23.57 -43.20 39.74
N CYS A 992 -24.71 -42.59 40.12
CA CYS A 992 -25.34 -41.49 39.41
C CYS A 992 -24.58 -40.17 39.62
N SER A 993 -24.13 -39.84 40.83
CA SER A 993 -23.41 -38.59 41.13
C SER A 993 -22.06 -38.52 40.42
N GLU A 994 -21.33 -39.65 40.35
CA GLU A 994 -20.10 -39.75 39.56
C GLU A 994 -20.36 -39.61 38.06
N LYS A 995 -21.45 -40.20 37.53
CA LYS A 995 -21.87 -40.03 36.13
C LYS A 995 -22.25 -38.57 35.82
N ILE A 996 -22.88 -37.87 36.75
CA ILE A 996 -23.24 -36.46 36.59
C ILE A 996 -21.99 -35.59 36.60
N ALA A 997 -21.08 -35.77 37.57
CA ALA A 997 -19.80 -35.07 37.60
C ALA A 997 -18.97 -35.33 36.33
N ALA A 998 -18.94 -36.59 35.88
CA ALA A 998 -18.37 -37.01 34.61
C ALA A 998 -18.98 -36.32 33.39
N ASN A 999 -20.29 -36.14 33.33
CA ASN A 999 -20.96 -35.46 32.22
C ASN A 999 -20.71 -33.95 32.21
N ILE A 1000 -20.52 -33.33 33.37
CA ILE A 1000 -20.28 -31.88 33.51
C ILE A 1000 -18.84 -31.53 33.13
N SER A 1001 -17.86 -32.15 33.78
CA SER A 1001 -16.45 -31.76 33.68
C SER A 1001 -15.53 -32.85 33.12
N GLY A 1002 -16.01 -34.09 32.99
CA GLY A 1002 -15.20 -35.25 32.60
C GLY A 1002 -14.51 -35.12 31.24
N ILE A 1003 -13.38 -35.81 31.12
CA ILE A 1003 -12.52 -35.88 29.94
C ILE A 1003 -12.15 -37.34 29.72
N THR A 1004 -12.25 -37.79 28.47
CA THR A 1004 -11.79 -39.12 28.04
C THR A 1004 -10.36 -39.05 27.50
N LEU A 1005 -9.64 -40.19 27.54
CA LEU A 1005 -8.29 -40.29 27.00
C LEU A 1005 -8.21 -39.89 25.52
N GLN A 1006 -9.18 -40.33 24.72
CA GLN A 1006 -9.24 -40.02 23.29
C GLN A 1006 -9.42 -38.52 23.03
N GLN A 1007 -10.27 -37.84 23.81
CA GLN A 1007 -10.44 -36.39 23.72
C GLN A 1007 -9.16 -35.64 24.10
N LEU A 1008 -8.49 -36.07 25.18
CA LEU A 1008 -7.25 -35.45 25.63
C LEU A 1008 -6.14 -35.61 24.58
N GLN A 1009 -5.99 -36.81 24.01
CA GLN A 1009 -5.04 -37.07 22.94
C GLN A 1009 -5.34 -36.23 21.69
N ALA A 1010 -6.59 -36.25 21.21
CA ALA A 1010 -7.00 -35.45 20.06
C ALA A 1010 -6.79 -33.94 20.29
N PHE A 1011 -7.00 -33.46 21.52
CA PHE A 1011 -6.72 -32.08 21.91
C PHE A 1011 -5.25 -31.72 21.82
N LEU A 1012 -4.38 -32.51 22.44
CA LEU A 1012 -2.94 -32.25 22.41
C LEU A 1012 -2.38 -32.31 20.98
N GLU A 1013 -2.76 -33.32 20.20
CA GLU A 1013 -2.33 -33.47 18.80
C GLU A 1013 -2.83 -32.31 17.91
N THR A 1014 -4.09 -31.90 18.09
CA THR A 1014 -4.65 -30.76 17.34
C THR A 1014 -3.94 -29.46 17.70
N CYS A 1015 -3.68 -29.21 18.99
CA CYS A 1015 -2.98 -28.01 19.45
C CYS A 1015 -1.56 -27.94 18.88
N ILE A 1016 -0.79 -29.04 18.95
CA ILE A 1016 0.58 -29.10 18.43
C ILE A 1016 0.58 -28.90 16.90
N THR A 1017 -0.24 -29.67 16.17
CA THR A 1017 -0.30 -29.58 14.70
C THR A 1017 -0.68 -28.18 14.24
N ARG A 1018 -1.71 -27.56 14.87
CA ARG A 1018 -2.12 -26.20 14.53
C ARG A 1018 -1.07 -25.15 14.87
N TYR A 1019 -0.31 -25.34 15.94
CA TYR A 1019 0.78 -24.43 16.28
C TYR A 1019 1.86 -24.42 15.18
N HIS A 1020 2.26 -25.59 14.68
CA HIS A 1020 3.27 -25.69 13.61
C HIS A 1020 2.80 -25.07 12.29
N LEU A 1021 1.53 -25.24 11.91
CA LEU A 1021 0.96 -24.64 10.68
C LEU A 1021 0.91 -23.10 10.69
N LYS A 1022 1.11 -22.48 11.86
CA LYS A 1022 1.09 -21.02 12.06
C LYS A 1022 2.46 -20.38 12.06
N LYS A 1023 3.53 -21.16 11.98
CA LYS A 1023 4.88 -20.62 11.74
C LYS A 1023 4.89 -19.88 10.40
N ILE A 1024 5.63 -18.78 10.35
CA ILE A 1024 5.76 -17.99 9.14
C ILE A 1024 6.65 -18.70 8.11
N GLU A 1025 6.29 -18.61 6.85
CA GLU A 1025 7.01 -19.28 5.76
C GLU A 1025 8.25 -18.48 5.33
N GLY A 1026 9.33 -19.20 4.98
CA GLY A 1026 10.54 -18.61 4.41
C GLY A 1026 10.25 -17.96 3.05
N GLY A 1027 10.84 -16.80 2.80
CA GLY A 1027 10.62 -16.00 1.59
C GLY A 1027 9.50 -14.95 1.71
N ALA A 1028 8.76 -14.90 2.82
CA ALA A 1028 7.71 -13.91 3.01
C ALA A 1028 8.27 -12.47 3.06
N ALA A 1029 7.69 -11.57 2.24
CA ALA A 1029 8.04 -10.15 2.16
C ALA A 1029 7.41 -9.35 3.31
N ILE A 1030 7.83 -9.65 4.54
CA ILE A 1030 7.17 -9.18 5.76
C ILE A 1030 7.33 -7.66 5.99
N GLY A 1031 8.39 -7.05 5.45
CA GLY A 1031 8.59 -5.61 5.56
C GLY A 1031 7.52 -4.81 4.81
N VAL A 1032 7.14 -5.24 3.61
CA VAL A 1032 6.06 -4.60 2.83
C VAL A 1032 4.71 -4.80 3.52
N ILE A 1033 4.44 -6.01 4.03
CA ILE A 1033 3.21 -6.32 4.76
C ILE A 1033 3.10 -5.44 6.02
N GLY A 1034 4.18 -5.31 6.78
CA GLY A 1034 4.25 -4.44 7.96
C GLY A 1034 4.05 -2.96 7.60
N ALA A 1035 4.70 -2.49 6.53
CA ALA A 1035 4.56 -1.11 6.04
C ALA A 1035 3.11 -0.76 5.69
N GLN A 1036 2.42 -1.66 4.98
CA GLN A 1036 1.01 -1.48 4.62
C GLN A 1036 0.10 -1.55 5.84
N SER A 1037 0.34 -2.51 6.75
CA SER A 1037 -0.47 -2.69 7.96
C SER A 1037 -0.40 -1.50 8.92
N ILE A 1038 0.70 -0.76 8.91
CA ILE A 1038 0.87 0.51 9.65
C ILE A 1038 0.28 1.70 8.86
N GLY A 1039 0.43 1.69 7.53
CA GLY A 1039 -0.02 2.77 6.66
C GLY A 1039 -1.54 2.88 6.52
N GLU A 1040 -2.23 1.74 6.37
CA GLU A 1040 -3.68 1.66 6.13
C GLU A 1040 -4.51 2.30 7.27
N PRO A 1041 -4.28 2.01 8.56
CA PRO A 1041 -5.05 2.67 9.63
C PRO A 1041 -4.91 4.20 9.64
N GLY A 1042 -3.82 4.73 9.08
CA GLY A 1042 -3.61 6.16 8.92
C GLY A 1042 -4.71 6.85 8.10
N THR A 1043 -5.34 6.19 7.13
CA THR A 1043 -6.46 6.76 6.36
C THR A 1043 -7.77 6.73 7.12
N GLN A 1044 -7.97 5.71 7.96
CA GLN A 1044 -9.18 5.49 8.75
C GLN A 1044 -9.22 6.34 10.02
N MET A 1045 -8.05 6.74 10.53
CA MET A 1045 -7.96 7.66 11.65
C MET A 1045 -8.43 9.05 11.21
N THR A 1046 -9.67 9.41 11.54
CA THR A 1046 -10.13 10.81 11.53
C THR A 1046 -9.14 11.67 12.30
N LEU A 1047 -8.87 12.91 11.87
CA LEU A 1047 -8.19 13.90 12.70
C LEU A 1047 -9.19 14.24 13.82
N LYS A 1048 -9.39 13.30 14.76
CA LYS A 1048 -9.96 13.63 16.04
C LYS A 1048 -8.92 14.52 16.69
N THR A 1049 -9.11 15.81 16.47
CA THR A 1049 -8.44 16.89 17.15
C THR A 1049 -8.65 16.64 18.64
N PHE A 1050 -7.56 16.33 19.32
CA PHE A 1050 -7.42 16.21 20.77
C PHE A 1050 -7.98 14.92 21.41
N HIS A 1051 -7.16 13.87 21.43
CA HIS A 1051 -7.15 12.96 22.57
C HIS A 1051 -6.40 13.67 23.71
N PHE A 1052 -7.17 14.33 24.58
CA PHE A 1052 -6.73 14.66 25.92
C PHE A 1052 -6.51 13.34 26.65
N ALA A 1053 -5.31 13.06 27.18
CA ALA A 1053 -4.97 11.79 27.85
C ALA A 1053 -5.72 11.60 29.18
N GLY A 1054 -7.04 11.63 29.16
CA GLY A 1054 -7.90 11.75 30.33
C GLY A 1054 -7.87 13.12 31.03
N VAL A 1055 -6.98 14.04 30.63
CA VAL A 1055 -6.80 15.36 31.27
C VAL A 1055 -7.14 16.47 30.27
N ALA A 1056 -8.23 17.19 30.53
CA ALA A 1056 -8.87 18.18 29.63
C ALA A 1056 -7.98 19.34 29.12
N SER A 1057 -6.74 19.47 29.59
CA SER A 1057 -5.85 20.62 29.32
C SER A 1057 -4.65 20.33 28.41
N MET A 1058 -4.06 19.13 28.45
CA MET A 1058 -2.85 18.83 27.68
C MET A 1058 -3.19 18.22 26.33
N SER A 1059 -3.16 19.05 25.29
CA SER A 1059 -3.28 18.59 23.91
C SER A 1059 -2.06 17.76 23.51
N ILE A 1060 -2.27 16.47 23.27
CA ILE A 1060 -1.26 15.61 22.64
C ILE A 1060 -1.43 15.71 21.12
N LEU A 1061 -0.31 15.68 20.39
CA LEU A 1061 -0.31 15.61 18.93
C LEU A 1061 -1.17 14.41 18.48
N SER A 1062 -1.97 14.57 17.43
CA SER A 1062 -2.78 13.46 16.90
C SER A 1062 -1.90 12.27 16.51
N LEU A 1063 -2.42 11.05 16.61
CA LEU A 1063 -1.65 9.82 16.43
C LEU A 1063 -0.90 9.76 15.08
N ILE A 1064 -1.48 10.30 13.99
CA ILE A 1064 -0.83 10.38 12.67
C ILE A 1064 0.38 11.33 12.72
N CYS A 1065 0.20 12.54 13.25
CA CYS A 1065 1.30 13.48 13.44
C CYS A 1065 2.34 12.92 14.40
N GLN A 1066 1.94 12.15 15.40
CA GLN A 1066 2.82 11.47 16.35
C GLN A 1066 3.61 10.34 15.70
N ILE A 1067 2.99 9.55 14.81
CA ILE A 1067 3.68 8.55 13.97
C ILE A 1067 4.69 9.22 13.04
N ILE A 1068 4.33 10.37 12.46
CA ILE A 1068 5.25 11.19 11.64
C ILE A 1068 6.36 11.79 12.51
N TYR A 1069 6.08 12.17 13.76
CA TYR A 1069 7.02 12.80 14.69
C TYR A 1069 8.00 11.81 15.34
N LEU A 1070 7.55 10.59 15.67
CA LEU A 1070 8.40 9.46 16.12
C LEU A 1070 9.46 9.05 15.09
N LYS A 1071 9.40 9.60 13.88
CA LYS A 1071 10.39 9.45 12.80
C LYS A 1071 11.41 10.59 12.75
N LEU A 1072 11.10 11.75 13.36
CA LEU A 1072 11.99 12.92 13.44
C LEU A 1072 12.90 12.87 14.67
N VAL A 1073 12.45 12.17 15.72
CA VAL A 1073 13.25 11.72 16.85
C VAL A 1073 13.89 10.39 16.49
#